data_AF-A0A654IPH6-F1
#
_entry.id   AF-A0A654IPH6-F1
#
_cell.length_a   1.000
_cell.length_b   1.000
_cell.length_c   1.000
_cell.angle_alpha   90.00
_cell.angle_beta   90.00
_cell.angle_gamma   90.00
#
_symmetry.space_group_name_H-M   'P 1'
#
loop_
_entity.id
_entity.type
_entity.pdbx_description
1 polymer ?
#
loop_
_entity_poly.entity_id
_entity_poly.type
_entity_poly.pdbx_seq_one_letter_code
_entity_poly.pdbx_strand_id
1 'polypeptide(L)'
;MTKKYNKKQIILSSVVLGSVVGVSVITTSCRFSKNYSLNSKVGEIPLSRNYKGNKNDFNNIQISDSFDISKYSNYSLQKLENFYPEQKVEEFKEKQLSEQDIQKIIFDHNIPSNYYSHPKFKLEKQYITLDNEHQTEKLKLVDSKTNEELENVNWYQRLRIPTDKLLKSGQDDNDSLVTLKSDGSISVKEFKDTSDAQAVELWAEYKGSLYKATITVVPVREVNIQKAREEAKKIVSEWRELPTLEKITKAYDWMTKEVKFNYSSALIKGQTAYSSLVEKISVCTGYAKGFQMLMDELGILCTLITSDVSPRDVNGVKHVWNLVEIDGEWYHIDTTSDRIEKGQRQEYRFFLLHDDDFTKDDVFTRNTRNFGQRLRNLKSSNFVKNKEDIEVLIDKNFEDNKIVQKRIKVKTYQNVYSAILEAFNKAELEVKNFTVSKDSAYSSYNIVNYLLENKNKSEMKNVNIQSIEKYTETNKSKVLGKYAIKINLSQQVNGLNSGNFIIENAMIKEVKQDGNSYILYLDHFNKFNEVTVKLTDIKKKGYKFNSLNQTITFNVEKFKEKPKAIVKTIDENRVLITNVKPGMQYRNNINDWIDINQESFIANIVLGRLQFRFKDSYDKFASDVQNIEITKARDVYNMVKLEGSNTIIGVDNTMEYRVINKNSQWEKIIGTKIKNLKSGTYEIRTKANDKQLASNPHQVTIN
;
A
#
# COMPACT_ATOMS: atom_id res chain seq x y z
N MET A 1 5.17 -41.51 -6.12
CA MET A 1 5.93 -41.17 -4.90
C MET A 1 5.82 -39.66 -4.65
N THR A 2 5.06 -39.31 -3.64
CA THR A 2 4.64 -37.97 -3.23
C THR A 2 5.77 -37.26 -2.47
N LYS A 3 6.40 -36.22 -3.05
CA LYS A 3 7.28 -35.30 -2.32
C LYS A 3 6.45 -34.12 -1.81
N LYS A 4 6.20 -34.11 -0.49
CA LYS A 4 5.71 -32.94 0.26
C LYS A 4 6.76 -31.82 0.18
N TYR A 5 6.46 -30.74 -0.52
CA TYR A 5 7.23 -29.50 -0.44
C TYR A 5 6.69 -28.66 0.73
N ASN A 6 7.57 -28.36 1.68
CA ASN A 6 7.28 -27.47 2.81
C ASN A 6 7.16 -26.03 2.31
N LYS A 7 5.98 -25.43 2.44
CA LYS A 7 5.66 -24.07 2.03
C LYS A 7 6.21 -23.05 3.04
N LYS A 8 7.07 -22.14 2.59
CA LYS A 8 7.22 -20.79 3.14
C LYS A 8 7.43 -19.83 1.98
N GLN A 9 6.45 -18.95 1.73
CA GLN A 9 6.62 -17.78 0.87
C GLN A 9 6.17 -16.56 1.65
N ILE A 10 6.98 -15.51 1.58
CA ILE A 10 6.79 -14.24 2.29
C ILE A 10 5.79 -13.40 1.51
N ILE A 11 4.69 -13.01 2.16
CA ILE A 11 3.79 -11.96 1.68
C ILE A 11 4.51 -10.64 1.95
N LEU A 12 5.04 -10.00 0.91
CA LEU A 12 5.64 -8.66 1.01
C LEU A 12 4.49 -7.64 1.06
N SER A 13 4.09 -7.25 2.27
CA SER A 13 3.25 -6.08 2.50
C SER A 13 4.06 -4.81 2.27
N SER A 14 3.39 -3.76 1.81
CA SER A 14 3.90 -2.41 1.63
C SER A 14 4.72 -1.94 2.84
N VAL A 15 6.04 -1.89 2.71
CA VAL A 15 6.86 -0.97 3.48
C VAL A 15 7.20 0.15 2.50
N VAL A 16 6.57 1.30 2.66
CA VAL A 16 7.24 2.53 2.24
C VAL A 16 8.43 2.63 3.19
N LEU A 17 9.64 2.65 2.64
CA LEU A 17 10.84 2.94 3.41
C LEU A 17 10.82 4.45 3.75
N GLY A 18 9.99 4.83 4.71
CA GLY A 18 10.17 6.04 5.50
C GLY A 18 11.19 5.73 6.59
N SER A 19 12.40 6.27 6.45
CA SER A 19 13.54 6.11 7.39
C SER A 19 13.89 4.66 7.76
N VAL A 20 14.79 4.06 6.99
CA VAL A 20 15.32 2.71 7.21
C VAL A 20 16.16 2.68 8.49
N VAL A 21 15.74 1.91 9.49
CA VAL A 21 16.67 1.25 10.41
C VAL A 21 16.36 -0.25 10.39
N GLY A 22 17.24 -1.00 9.73
CA GLY A 22 17.44 -2.44 9.91
C GLY A 22 16.23 -3.35 9.76
N VAL A 23 15.77 -3.58 8.53
CA VAL A 23 15.06 -4.82 8.20
C VAL A 23 15.71 -5.42 6.97
N SER A 24 16.20 -6.67 7.11
CA SER A 24 16.78 -7.42 6.01
C SER A 24 15.77 -7.54 4.87
N VAL A 25 16.08 -6.87 3.76
CA VAL A 25 15.29 -6.95 2.52
C VAL A 25 15.44 -8.36 1.96
N ILE A 26 14.34 -9.11 1.92
CA ILE A 26 14.33 -10.40 1.23
C ILE A 26 14.32 -10.11 -0.27
N THR A 27 15.44 -10.36 -0.91
CA THR A 27 15.61 -10.22 -2.36
C THR A 27 14.98 -11.41 -3.07
N THR A 28 13.79 -11.24 -3.65
CA THR A 28 13.26 -12.19 -4.62
C THR A 28 13.88 -11.91 -5.98
N SER A 29 14.94 -12.64 -6.34
CA SER A 29 15.52 -12.63 -7.68
C SER A 29 14.95 -13.75 -8.54
N CYS A 30 14.47 -13.45 -9.75
CA CYS A 30 14.34 -14.45 -10.81
C CYS A 30 15.76 -14.81 -11.29
N ARG A 31 16.27 -15.98 -10.92
CA ARG A 31 17.51 -16.55 -11.46
C ARG A 31 17.18 -17.72 -12.38
N PHE A 32 17.77 -17.74 -13.57
CA PHE A 32 17.87 -18.94 -14.39
C PHE A 32 18.81 -19.94 -13.70
N SER A 33 18.35 -21.17 -13.50
CA SER A 33 19.10 -22.18 -12.76
C SER A 33 20.30 -22.70 -13.56
N LYS A 34 21.50 -22.63 -12.96
CA LYS A 34 22.54 -23.65 -13.14
C LYS A 34 22.70 -24.39 -11.81
N ASN A 35 22.68 -25.72 -11.90
CA ASN A 35 22.79 -26.66 -10.78
C ASN A 35 24.07 -26.43 -9.97
N TYR A 36 23.93 -26.16 -8.67
CA TYR A 36 24.96 -26.44 -7.67
C TYR A 36 24.29 -26.84 -6.35
N SER A 37 24.63 -28.03 -5.86
CA SER A 37 24.25 -28.50 -4.53
C SER A 37 25.18 -27.90 -3.47
N LEU A 38 24.62 -27.39 -2.37
CA LEU A 38 25.39 -27.12 -1.16
C LEU A 38 24.53 -27.40 0.09
N ASN A 39 25.01 -28.35 0.88
CA ASN A 39 24.53 -28.67 2.22
C ASN A 39 24.91 -27.56 3.20
N SER A 40 23.96 -27.06 4.00
CA SER A 40 24.25 -26.62 5.37
C SER A 40 22.97 -26.60 6.21
N LYS A 41 23.07 -27.16 7.42
CA LYS A 41 22.05 -27.16 8.48
C LYS A 41 22.02 -25.77 9.13
N VAL A 42 20.84 -25.16 9.28
CA VAL A 42 20.63 -24.00 10.17
C VAL A 42 19.36 -24.24 10.99
N GLY A 43 19.47 -23.96 12.29
CA GLY A 43 18.59 -24.40 13.37
C GLY A 43 17.18 -23.79 13.40
N GLU A 44 16.33 -24.51 14.12
CA GLU A 44 14.91 -24.27 14.33
C GLU A 44 14.65 -23.08 15.27
N ILE A 45 13.61 -22.29 14.96
CA ILE A 45 12.99 -21.31 15.87
C ILE A 45 11.50 -21.72 16.02
N PRO A 46 10.90 -21.69 17.23
CA PRO A 46 9.67 -22.43 17.53
C PRO A 46 8.42 -21.88 16.86
N LEU A 47 7.59 -22.81 16.37
CA LEU A 47 6.27 -22.59 15.76
C LEU A 47 5.22 -22.22 16.83
N SER A 48 4.50 -21.11 16.65
CA SER A 48 3.23 -20.90 17.34
C SER A 48 2.16 -21.84 16.78
N ARG A 49 1.46 -22.54 17.68
CA ARG A 49 0.52 -23.62 17.39
C ARG A 49 -0.72 -23.11 16.66
N ASN A 50 -1.09 -23.83 15.60
CA ASN A 50 -2.37 -23.74 14.90
C ASN A 50 -3.53 -24.06 15.86
N TYR A 51 -4.41 -23.09 16.09
CA TYR A 51 -5.78 -23.36 16.53
C TYR A 51 -6.70 -23.34 15.31
N LYS A 52 -7.24 -24.52 14.94
CA LYS A 52 -8.42 -24.65 14.10
C LYS A 52 -9.64 -24.35 14.97
N GLY A 53 -10.29 -23.21 14.74
CA GLY A 53 -11.62 -22.87 15.28
C GLY A 53 -12.62 -22.70 14.15
N ASN A 54 -13.81 -23.27 14.32
CA ASN A 54 -14.89 -23.36 13.34
C ASN A 54 -15.27 -22.00 12.70
N LYS A 55 -15.42 -22.02 11.36
CA LYS A 55 -16.18 -21.03 10.61
C LYS A 55 -17.67 -21.31 10.82
N ASN A 56 -18.30 -20.61 11.74
CA ASN A 56 -19.73 -20.27 11.80
C ASN A 56 -19.90 -19.47 13.10
N ASP A 57 -20.02 -18.15 12.98
CA ASP A 57 -20.49 -17.15 13.98
C ASP A 57 -19.75 -15.79 13.85
N PHE A 58 -19.68 -15.23 12.63
CA PHE A 58 -19.15 -13.87 12.41
C PHE A 58 -20.15 -12.90 11.77
N ASN A 59 -21.45 -13.21 11.82
CA ASN A 59 -22.51 -12.29 11.40
C ASN A 59 -23.39 -11.94 12.60
N ASN A 60 -22.89 -11.08 13.50
CA ASN A 60 -23.63 -10.20 14.41
C ASN A 60 -22.78 -9.77 15.62
N ILE A 61 -21.61 -9.19 15.39
CA ILE A 61 -21.00 -8.34 16.43
C ILE A 61 -21.21 -6.90 15.98
N GLN A 62 -22.34 -6.32 16.38
CA GLN A 62 -22.42 -4.86 16.49
C GLN A 62 -21.39 -4.47 17.56
N ILE A 63 -20.28 -3.88 17.12
CA ILE A 63 -19.32 -3.25 18.03
C ILE A 63 -19.99 -1.95 18.50
N SER A 64 -20.76 -2.04 19.58
CA SER A 64 -21.18 -0.88 20.37
C SER A 64 -20.02 -0.48 21.28
N ASP A 65 -18.96 0.11 20.72
CA ASP A 65 -17.91 0.74 21.53
C ASP A 65 -18.28 2.20 21.81
N SER A 66 -19.38 2.40 22.55
CA SER A 66 -19.51 3.58 23.39
C SER A 66 -18.56 3.39 24.57
N PHE A 67 -17.28 3.70 24.34
CA PHE A 67 -16.24 3.59 25.35
C PHE A 67 -16.34 4.76 26.32
N ASP A 68 -16.80 4.46 27.53
CA ASP A 68 -16.93 5.42 28.62
C ASP A 68 -15.55 5.77 29.19
N ILE A 69 -15.07 6.99 28.88
CA ILE A 69 -13.81 7.57 29.37
C ILE A 69 -13.74 7.55 30.91
N SER A 70 -14.87 7.52 31.61
CA SER A 70 -14.90 7.50 33.08
C SER A 70 -14.38 6.18 33.68
N LYS A 71 -14.40 5.06 32.95
CA LYS A 71 -13.94 3.76 33.46
C LYS A 71 -12.42 3.58 33.48
N TYR A 72 -11.65 4.43 32.79
CA TYR A 72 -10.19 4.48 32.91
C TYR A 72 -9.68 5.43 34.01
N SER A 73 -10.59 6.08 34.74
CA SER A 73 -10.23 7.01 35.81
C SER A 73 -10.09 6.37 37.20
N ASN A 74 -10.39 5.07 37.37
CA ASN A 74 -10.55 4.45 38.69
C ASN A 74 -9.64 3.24 38.99
N TYR A 75 -8.44 3.16 38.39
CA TYR A 75 -7.34 2.42 39.05
C TYR A 75 -6.64 3.38 40.00
N SER A 76 -6.72 3.07 41.29
CA SER A 76 -6.31 3.91 42.42
C SER A 76 -5.00 4.67 42.19
N LEU A 77 -5.13 5.96 41.92
CA LEU A 77 -4.06 6.95 41.91
C LEU A 77 -3.63 7.23 43.35
N GLN A 78 -2.70 6.42 43.86
CA GLN A 78 -1.65 7.00 44.68
C GLN A 78 -0.43 7.06 43.79
N LYS A 79 -0.13 8.25 43.25
CA LYS A 79 1.25 8.56 42.87
C LYS A 79 2.07 8.15 44.10
N LEU A 80 3.06 7.27 43.95
CA LEU A 80 3.96 6.93 45.05
C LEU A 80 4.78 8.18 45.38
N GLU A 81 4.16 9.12 46.09
CA GLU A 81 4.84 10.25 46.71
C GLU A 81 5.95 9.63 47.56
N ASN A 82 7.19 10.02 47.25
CA ASN A 82 8.42 9.57 47.91
C ASN A 82 9.02 8.22 47.48
N PHE A 83 8.53 7.52 46.45
CA PHE A 83 9.26 6.36 45.89
C PHE A 83 10.28 6.75 44.83
N TYR A 84 9.86 7.56 43.86
CA TYR A 84 10.74 8.06 42.81
C TYR A 84 11.66 9.15 43.35
N PRO A 85 12.95 9.15 42.97
CA PRO A 85 13.87 10.19 43.41
C PRO A 85 13.45 11.55 42.83
N GLU A 86 13.68 12.61 43.60
CA GLU A 86 13.60 13.97 43.09
C GLU A 86 14.69 14.15 42.04
N GLN A 87 14.29 14.37 40.78
CA GLN A 87 15.25 14.61 39.70
C GLN A 87 15.68 16.08 39.73
N LYS A 88 17.00 16.32 39.69
CA LYS A 88 17.59 17.66 39.56
C LYS A 88 18.50 17.69 38.35
N VAL A 89 18.29 18.66 37.48
CA VAL A 89 19.25 18.98 36.42
C VAL A 89 20.34 19.83 37.06
N GLU A 90 21.58 19.36 37.00
CA GLU A 90 22.72 20.11 37.51
C GLU A 90 22.80 21.47 36.79
N GLU A 91 23.31 22.50 37.48
CA GLU A 91 23.50 23.79 36.84
C GLU A 91 24.54 23.68 35.73
N PHE A 92 24.27 24.32 34.58
CA PHE A 92 25.21 24.31 33.48
C PHE A 92 26.50 25.04 33.86
N LYS A 93 27.62 24.31 33.87
CA LYS A 93 28.96 24.85 34.08
C LYS A 93 29.80 24.62 32.85
N GLU A 94 30.26 25.72 32.25
CA GLU A 94 31.16 25.69 31.11
C GLU A 94 32.49 25.05 31.50
N LYS A 95 33.00 24.18 30.62
CA LYS A 95 34.31 23.53 30.76
C LYS A 95 35.06 23.70 29.45
N GLN A 96 36.37 23.88 29.54
CA GLN A 96 37.26 23.85 28.38
C GLN A 96 37.82 22.43 28.27
N LEU A 97 37.57 21.76 27.15
CA LEU A 97 38.12 20.44 26.84
C LEU A 97 39.19 20.59 25.77
N SER A 98 40.33 19.94 25.94
CA SER A 98 41.29 19.82 24.84
C SER A 98 40.76 18.86 23.78
N GLU A 99 41.28 18.94 22.56
CA GLU A 99 40.92 17.99 21.49
C GLU A 99 41.25 16.53 21.87
N GLN A 100 42.30 16.32 22.66
CA GLN A 100 42.65 15.00 23.19
C GLN A 100 41.62 14.49 24.21
N ASP A 101 41.04 15.37 25.03
CA ASP A 101 39.97 14.99 25.97
C ASP A 101 38.69 14.63 25.23
N ILE A 102 38.32 15.43 24.23
CA ILE A 102 37.18 15.16 23.34
C ILE A 102 37.36 13.80 22.66
N GLN A 103 38.56 13.53 22.11
CA GLN A 103 38.86 12.25 21.48
C GLN A 103 38.73 11.08 22.45
N LYS A 104 39.30 11.17 23.66
CA LYS A 104 39.17 10.12 24.68
C LYS A 104 37.71 9.86 25.04
N ILE A 105 36.91 10.91 25.21
CA ILE A 105 35.47 10.79 25.52
C ILE A 105 34.72 10.13 24.37
N ILE A 106 34.90 10.61 23.15
CA ILE A 106 34.20 10.10 21.96
C ILE A 106 34.57 8.63 21.70
N PHE A 107 35.81 8.21 22.01
CA PHE A 107 36.27 6.84 21.81
C PHE A 107 35.87 5.88 22.93
N ASP A 108 35.37 6.36 24.08
CA ASP A 108 34.96 5.50 25.18
C ASP A 108 33.62 4.79 24.89
N HIS A 109 33.68 3.46 24.81
CA HIS A 109 32.51 2.60 24.57
C HIS A 109 31.76 2.20 25.85
N ASN A 110 32.37 2.39 27.01
CA ASN A 110 31.77 2.01 28.29
C ASN A 110 30.73 3.02 28.74
N ILE A 111 30.81 4.26 28.24
CA ILE A 111 29.93 5.35 28.64
C ILE A 111 28.86 5.61 27.55
N PRO A 112 27.59 5.90 27.91
CA PRO A 112 26.56 6.32 26.97
C PRO A 112 26.92 7.64 26.28
N SER A 113 26.51 7.81 25.02
CA SER A 113 26.90 8.98 24.22
C SER A 113 26.40 10.32 24.75
N ASN A 114 25.37 10.32 25.58
CA ASN A 114 24.83 11.55 26.18
C ASN A 114 25.33 11.81 27.61
N TYR A 115 26.28 11.02 28.11
CA TYR A 115 26.78 11.14 29.49
C TYR A 115 27.43 12.50 29.75
N TYR A 116 28.17 13.03 28.77
CA TYR A 116 28.80 14.35 28.81
C TYR A 116 27.93 15.44 28.16
N SER A 117 26.64 15.18 27.92
CA SER A 117 25.69 16.17 27.44
C SER A 117 25.06 16.92 28.62
N HIS A 118 24.63 18.16 28.37
CA HIS A 118 23.84 18.92 29.33
C HIS A 118 22.43 19.18 28.80
N PRO A 119 21.34 18.96 29.58
CA PRO A 119 19.95 19.18 29.12
C PRO A 119 19.60 20.62 28.71
N LYS A 120 20.51 21.57 28.92
CA LYS A 120 20.35 22.97 28.50
C LYS A 120 20.38 23.10 26.98
N PHE A 121 21.12 22.24 26.29
CA PHE A 121 21.24 22.26 24.84
C PHE A 121 20.81 20.93 24.26
N LYS A 122 20.40 20.93 22.99
CA LYS A 122 20.05 19.72 22.25
C LYS A 122 20.37 19.88 20.78
N LEU A 123 20.56 18.77 20.09
CA LEU A 123 20.56 18.79 18.63
C LEU A 123 19.13 19.01 18.14
N GLU A 124 18.94 19.88 17.15
CA GLU A 124 17.65 20.03 16.48
C GLU A 124 17.20 18.70 15.85
N LYS A 125 18.16 18.01 15.20
CA LYS A 125 17.99 16.66 14.66
C LYS A 125 19.14 15.78 15.14
N GLN A 126 18.82 14.76 15.92
CA GLN A 126 19.82 13.76 16.35
C GLN A 126 20.07 12.68 15.28
N TYR A 127 19.07 12.43 14.43
CA TYR A 127 19.11 11.41 13.39
C TYR A 127 18.78 12.05 12.04
N ILE A 128 19.66 11.88 11.07
CA ILE A 128 19.48 12.41 9.72
C ILE A 128 19.70 11.27 8.74
N THR A 129 18.84 11.14 7.74
CA THR A 129 19.04 10.22 6.63
C THR A 129 19.38 11.03 5.39
N LEU A 130 20.49 10.67 4.74
CA LEU A 130 20.88 11.24 3.45
C LEU A 130 20.58 10.20 2.37
N ASP A 131 19.63 10.51 1.49
CA ASP A 131 19.08 9.59 0.49
C ASP A 131 19.01 10.16 -0.94
N ASN A 132 19.63 11.31 -1.17
CA ASN A 132 19.71 11.97 -2.46
C ASN A 132 21.12 12.56 -2.72
N GLU A 133 21.62 12.39 -3.94
CA GLU A 133 22.93 12.84 -4.44
C GLU A 133 23.17 14.34 -4.29
N HIS A 134 22.11 15.16 -4.27
CA HIS A 134 22.22 16.62 -4.14
C HIS A 134 21.72 17.13 -2.78
N GLN A 135 21.45 16.23 -1.84
CA GLN A 135 20.99 16.63 -0.51
C GLN A 135 22.13 17.23 0.31
N THR A 136 21.87 18.42 0.85
CA THR A 136 22.69 19.02 1.89
C THR A 136 21.80 19.26 3.10
N GLU A 137 22.22 18.83 4.27
CA GLU A 137 21.54 19.08 5.55
C GLU A 137 22.45 19.92 6.45
N LYS A 138 21.87 20.71 7.34
CA LYS A 138 22.63 21.48 8.34
C LYS A 138 22.36 20.94 9.73
N LEU A 139 23.40 20.52 10.42
CA LEU A 139 23.33 20.18 11.83
C LEU A 139 23.29 21.47 12.67
N LYS A 140 22.38 21.49 13.65
CA LYS A 140 22.21 22.61 14.57
C LYS A 140 22.17 22.13 15.99
N LEU A 141 22.95 22.78 16.85
CA LEU A 141 22.80 22.71 18.30
C LEU A 141 21.98 23.92 18.73
N VAL A 142 20.95 23.71 19.54
CA VAL A 142 20.02 24.76 19.97
C VAL A 142 19.90 24.80 21.49
N ASP A 143 19.52 25.95 22.05
CA ASP A 143 19.05 26.01 23.43
C ASP A 143 17.72 25.23 23.55
N SER A 144 17.64 24.33 24.54
CA SER A 144 16.51 23.42 24.68
C SER A 144 15.20 24.13 25.04
N LYS A 145 15.27 25.35 25.61
CA LYS A 145 14.11 26.17 25.99
C LYS A 145 13.68 27.10 24.86
N THR A 146 14.61 27.84 24.26
CA THR A 146 14.28 28.85 23.23
C THR A 146 14.25 28.29 21.81
N ASN A 147 14.89 27.13 21.58
CA ASN A 147 15.20 26.55 20.27
C ASN A 147 16.05 27.49 19.37
N GLU A 148 16.74 28.47 19.94
CA GLU A 148 17.66 29.33 19.21
C GLU A 148 18.97 28.58 18.89
N GLU A 149 19.47 28.74 17.66
CA GLU A 149 20.72 28.14 17.19
C GLU A 149 21.92 28.73 17.91
N LEU A 150 22.82 27.86 18.37
CA LEU A 150 24.03 28.25 19.08
C LEU A 150 25.17 28.47 18.09
N GLU A 151 25.88 29.58 18.26
CA GLU A 151 27.11 29.88 17.52
C GLU A 151 28.34 29.25 18.19
N ASN A 152 29.45 29.14 17.44
CA ASN A 152 30.74 28.62 17.92
C ASN A 152 30.69 27.16 18.41
N VAL A 153 29.89 26.33 17.75
CA VAL A 153 29.84 24.88 17.97
C VAL A 153 30.99 24.23 17.21
N ASN A 154 31.81 23.43 17.89
CA ASN A 154 32.85 22.65 17.25
C ASN A 154 32.27 21.32 16.77
N TRP A 155 32.39 21.03 15.47
CA TRP A 155 31.87 19.80 14.89
C TRP A 155 32.99 18.79 14.61
N TYR A 156 32.71 17.53 14.92
CA TYR A 156 33.63 16.41 14.73
C TYR A 156 32.95 15.23 14.06
N GLN A 157 33.74 14.44 13.35
CA GLN A 157 33.35 13.16 12.78
C GLN A 157 34.22 12.05 13.36
N ARG A 158 33.59 10.96 13.82
CA ARG A 158 34.29 9.74 14.21
C ARG A 158 34.23 8.71 13.08
N LEU A 159 35.40 8.24 12.65
CA LEU A 159 35.55 7.05 11.82
C LEU A 159 35.89 5.87 12.72
N ARG A 160 35.32 4.69 12.45
CA ARG A 160 35.54 3.47 13.24
C ARG A 160 36.30 2.38 12.50
N ILE A 161 36.28 2.41 11.17
CA ILE A 161 36.86 1.39 10.30
C ILE A 161 37.77 2.11 9.31
N PRO A 162 39.02 1.65 9.10
CA PRO A 162 39.65 0.46 9.71
C PRO A 162 40.10 0.67 11.17
N THR A 163 40.27 1.90 11.62
CA THR A 163 40.65 2.26 13.00
C THR A 163 39.87 3.48 13.48
N ASP A 164 39.83 3.67 14.80
CA ASP A 164 39.20 4.86 15.39
C ASP A 164 40.00 6.12 15.05
N LYS A 165 39.35 7.05 14.33
CA LYS A 165 39.90 8.35 13.96
C LYS A 165 38.89 9.45 14.22
N LEU A 166 39.34 10.56 14.80
CA LEU A 166 38.54 11.76 14.98
C LEU A 166 38.98 12.80 13.94
N LEU A 167 38.01 13.31 13.19
CA LEU A 167 38.20 14.39 12.22
C LEU A 167 37.48 15.63 12.71
N LYS A 168 38.16 16.77 12.72
CA LYS A 168 37.51 18.07 12.93
C LYS A 168 36.80 18.50 11.65
N SER A 169 35.72 19.26 11.77
CA SER A 169 35.01 19.84 10.61
C SER A 169 35.96 20.51 9.62
N GLY A 170 35.75 20.28 8.33
CA GLY A 170 36.61 20.75 7.24
C GLY A 170 37.81 19.85 6.93
N GLN A 171 38.15 18.89 7.80
CA GLN A 171 39.13 17.86 7.48
C GLN A 171 38.49 16.77 6.62
N ASP A 172 39.29 16.23 5.70
CA ASP A 172 38.85 15.17 4.81
C ASP A 172 39.64 13.88 5.01
N ASP A 173 39.00 12.75 4.68
CA ASP A 173 39.58 11.42 4.77
C ASP A 173 38.92 10.47 3.76
N ASN A 174 39.70 9.55 3.17
CA ASN A 174 39.22 8.59 2.17
C ASN A 174 38.17 7.61 2.73
N ASP A 175 38.21 7.31 4.03
CA ASP A 175 37.25 6.44 4.72
C ASP A 175 36.00 7.20 5.18
N SER A 176 35.98 8.53 5.07
CA SER A 176 34.80 9.34 5.37
C SER A 176 33.75 9.25 4.26
N LEU A 177 32.50 8.97 4.64
CA LEU A 177 31.33 8.88 3.74
C LEU A 177 30.63 10.22 3.49
N VAL A 178 30.88 11.22 4.34
CA VAL A 178 30.22 12.53 4.30
C VAL A 178 31.26 13.64 4.39
N THR A 179 30.95 14.77 3.78
CA THR A 179 31.67 16.01 4.03
C THR A 179 30.99 16.73 5.19
N LEU A 180 31.76 17.18 6.18
CA LEU A 180 31.28 17.97 7.31
C LEU A 180 31.99 19.33 7.31
N LYS A 181 31.22 20.41 7.15
CA LYS A 181 31.72 21.79 7.17
C LYS A 181 31.68 22.39 8.59
N SER A 182 32.42 23.47 8.80
CA SER A 182 32.52 24.16 10.10
C SER A 182 31.21 24.77 10.58
N ASP A 183 30.30 25.10 9.66
CA ASP A 183 28.95 25.59 9.95
C ASP A 183 27.96 24.46 10.28
N GLY A 184 28.42 23.21 10.35
CA GLY A 184 27.58 22.02 10.58
C GLY A 184 26.89 21.49 9.32
N SER A 185 27.15 22.05 8.13
CA SER A 185 26.60 21.54 6.88
C SER A 185 27.21 20.20 6.50
N ILE A 186 26.36 19.24 6.12
CA ILE A 186 26.74 17.87 5.75
C ILE A 186 26.18 17.47 4.38
N SER A 187 26.97 16.69 3.63
CA SER A 187 26.57 16.08 2.35
C SER A 187 27.26 14.73 2.15
N VAL A 188 26.63 13.82 1.42
CA VAL A 188 27.25 12.53 1.06
C VAL A 188 28.34 12.76 0.01
N LYS A 189 29.47 12.08 0.13
CA LYS A 189 30.52 12.10 -0.91
C LYS A 189 30.17 11.17 -2.07
N GLU A 190 29.78 9.95 -1.75
CA GLU A 190 29.40 8.93 -2.71
C GLU A 190 28.41 7.93 -2.08
N PHE A 191 27.39 7.58 -2.84
CA PHE A 191 26.47 6.50 -2.49
C PHE A 191 27.03 5.17 -2.98
N LYS A 192 27.36 4.28 -2.05
CA LYS A 192 27.97 2.98 -2.37
C LYS A 192 26.90 1.91 -2.63
N ASP A 193 27.19 0.97 -3.53
CA ASP A 193 26.38 -0.24 -3.74
C ASP A 193 26.67 -1.26 -2.64
N THR A 194 26.04 -1.06 -1.49
CA THR A 194 26.23 -1.87 -0.28
C THR A 194 24.94 -2.59 0.10
N SER A 195 25.07 -3.67 0.87
CA SER A 195 23.91 -4.41 1.38
C SER A 195 23.12 -3.59 2.41
N ASP A 196 23.77 -2.76 3.20
CA ASP A 196 23.20 -2.11 4.37
C ASP A 196 23.49 -0.62 4.39
N ALA A 197 22.58 0.16 4.96
CA ALA A 197 22.81 1.58 5.18
C ALA A 197 23.98 1.77 6.15
N GLN A 198 24.78 2.81 5.89
CA GLN A 198 25.98 3.10 6.65
C GLN A 198 25.71 4.21 7.65
N ALA A 199 26.12 4.00 8.90
CA ALA A 199 25.98 4.99 9.95
C ALA A 199 27.28 5.79 10.11
N VAL A 200 27.19 7.10 9.97
CA VAL A 200 28.26 8.05 10.30
C VAL A 200 27.94 8.70 11.64
N GLU A 201 28.95 8.74 12.50
CA GLU A 201 28.86 9.33 13.83
C GLU A 201 29.47 10.72 13.83
N LEU A 202 28.63 11.73 14.06
CA LEU A 202 29.03 13.13 14.15
C LEU A 202 28.78 13.66 15.56
N TRP A 203 29.61 14.61 16.00
CA TRP A 203 29.56 15.16 17.34
C TRP A 203 29.60 16.68 17.31
N ALA A 204 28.73 17.30 18.10
CA ALA A 204 28.82 18.70 18.46
C ALA A 204 29.51 18.81 19.82
N GLU A 205 30.53 19.66 19.93
CA GLU A 205 31.07 20.14 21.19
C GLU A 205 30.66 21.60 21.37
N TYR A 206 30.15 21.90 22.57
CA TYR A 206 29.83 23.26 22.96
C TYR A 206 30.07 23.43 24.46
N LYS A 207 31.03 24.30 24.80
CA LYS A 207 31.35 24.69 26.19
C LYS A 207 31.61 23.50 27.11
N GLY A 208 32.27 22.47 26.58
CA GLY A 208 32.64 21.24 27.27
C GLY A 208 31.54 20.18 27.36
N SER A 209 30.40 20.39 26.68
CA SER A 209 29.35 19.39 26.52
C SER A 209 29.38 18.78 25.13
N LEU A 210 29.13 17.47 25.04
CA LEU A 210 29.18 16.71 23.78
C LEU A 210 27.81 16.16 23.40
N TYR A 211 27.45 16.23 22.12
CA TYR A 211 26.17 15.76 21.59
C TYR A 211 26.37 14.96 20.31
N LYS A 212 25.94 13.69 20.33
CA LYS A 212 26.07 12.78 19.19
C LYS A 212 24.89 12.88 18.24
N ALA A 213 25.17 13.16 16.96
CA ALA A 213 24.28 12.93 15.83
C ALA A 213 24.66 11.62 15.12
N THR A 214 23.67 10.90 14.59
CA THR A 214 23.90 9.74 13.72
C THR A 214 23.31 10.03 12.35
N ILE A 215 24.18 10.00 11.34
CA ILE A 215 23.80 10.19 9.94
C ILE A 215 23.73 8.83 9.29
N THR A 216 22.61 8.54 8.64
CA THR A 216 22.41 7.31 7.87
C THR A 216 22.58 7.65 6.40
N VAL A 217 23.64 7.13 5.79
CA VAL A 217 23.84 7.15 4.33
C VAL A 217 23.23 5.86 3.78
N VAL A 218 22.16 5.98 3.00
CA VAL A 218 21.50 4.81 2.42
C VAL A 218 22.32 4.22 1.26
N PRO A 219 22.15 2.95 0.88
CA PRO A 219 22.80 2.42 -0.32
C PRO A 219 22.24 3.04 -1.61
N VAL A 220 23.02 3.03 -2.70
CA VAL A 220 22.62 3.62 -4.00
C VAL A 220 21.27 3.11 -4.54
N ARG A 221 20.90 1.87 -4.21
CA ARG A 221 19.61 1.29 -4.60
C ARG A 221 18.41 2.03 -3.97
N GLU A 222 18.54 2.55 -2.76
CA GLU A 222 17.49 3.34 -2.08
C GLU A 222 17.37 4.73 -2.73
N VAL A 223 18.51 5.33 -3.11
CA VAL A 223 18.53 6.57 -3.91
C VAL A 223 17.79 6.36 -5.23
N ASN A 224 18.04 5.23 -5.91
CA ASN A 224 17.34 4.87 -7.13
C ASN A 224 15.83 4.65 -6.92
N ILE A 225 15.40 4.16 -5.76
CA ILE A 225 13.97 4.08 -5.41
C ILE A 225 13.36 5.48 -5.33
N GLN A 226 14.06 6.46 -4.74
CA GLN A 226 13.57 7.84 -4.69
C GLN A 226 13.53 8.49 -6.08
N LYS A 227 14.56 8.29 -6.90
CA LYS A 227 14.55 8.73 -8.32
C LYS A 227 13.36 8.15 -9.08
N ALA A 228 13.08 6.86 -8.90
CA ALA A 228 11.93 6.20 -9.50
C ALA A 228 10.60 6.80 -9.02
N ARG A 229 10.51 7.14 -7.72
CA ARG A 229 9.31 7.77 -7.14
C ARG A 229 9.07 9.17 -7.70
N GLU A 230 10.11 9.97 -7.85
CA GLU A 230 9.99 11.28 -8.49
C GLU A 230 9.57 11.17 -9.95
N GLU A 231 10.08 10.17 -10.68
CA GLU A 231 9.63 9.92 -12.05
C GLU A 231 8.18 9.43 -12.09
N ALA A 232 7.77 8.55 -11.17
CA ALA A 232 6.39 8.12 -11.01
C ALA A 232 5.44 9.32 -10.81
N LYS A 233 5.80 10.27 -9.93
CA LYS A 233 5.03 11.50 -9.71
C LYS A 233 4.83 12.32 -10.98
N LYS A 234 5.85 12.42 -11.84
CA LYS A 234 5.75 13.11 -13.14
C LYS A 234 4.81 12.36 -14.08
N ILE A 235 5.02 11.06 -14.23
CA ILE A 235 4.23 10.19 -15.13
C ILE A 235 2.74 10.28 -14.79
N VAL A 236 2.38 10.17 -13.50
CA VAL A 236 0.97 10.11 -13.09
C VAL A 236 0.30 11.47 -12.92
N SER A 237 1.04 12.58 -13.10
CA SER A 237 0.58 13.93 -12.76
C SER A 237 -0.76 14.29 -13.42
N GLU A 238 -0.92 13.97 -14.71
CA GLU A 238 -2.14 14.22 -15.49
C GLU A 238 -3.29 13.27 -15.16
N TRP A 239 -3.03 12.18 -14.43
CA TRP A 239 -4.02 11.13 -14.16
C TRP A 239 -4.61 11.22 -12.75
N ARG A 240 -4.07 12.09 -11.89
CA ARG A 240 -4.49 12.22 -10.47
C ARG A 240 -5.97 12.54 -10.29
N GLU A 241 -6.53 13.30 -11.22
CA GLU A 241 -7.95 13.68 -11.20
C GLU A 241 -8.84 12.74 -12.01
N LEU A 242 -8.32 11.63 -12.52
CA LEU A 242 -9.14 10.61 -13.18
C LEU A 242 -9.84 9.69 -12.15
N PRO A 243 -11.00 9.12 -12.50
CA PRO A 243 -11.61 8.02 -11.75
C PRO A 243 -10.69 6.80 -11.67
N THR A 244 -10.86 5.97 -10.64
CA THR A 244 -9.92 4.87 -10.29
C THR A 244 -9.65 3.92 -11.44
N LEU A 245 -10.68 3.49 -12.18
CA LEU A 245 -10.52 2.57 -13.31
C LEU A 245 -9.73 3.21 -14.48
N GLU A 246 -9.93 4.50 -14.72
CA GLU A 246 -9.20 5.26 -15.75
C GLU A 246 -7.74 5.46 -15.36
N LYS A 247 -7.45 5.75 -14.08
CA LYS A 247 -6.08 5.80 -13.53
C LYS A 247 -5.32 4.50 -13.79
N ILE A 248 -5.94 3.37 -13.46
CA ILE A 248 -5.36 2.03 -13.63
C ILE A 248 -5.15 1.74 -15.11
N THR A 249 -6.13 2.05 -15.97
CA THR A 249 -6.04 1.85 -17.42
C THR A 249 -4.91 2.67 -18.03
N LYS A 250 -4.77 3.96 -17.67
CA LYS A 250 -3.67 4.82 -18.14
C LYS A 250 -2.30 4.33 -17.69
N ALA A 251 -2.16 3.91 -16.44
CA ALA A 251 -0.91 3.35 -15.94
C ALA A 251 -0.57 2.01 -16.62
N TYR A 252 -1.58 1.17 -16.91
CA TYR A 252 -1.40 -0.06 -17.66
C TYR A 252 -0.86 0.22 -19.06
N ASP A 253 -1.56 1.06 -19.81
CA ASP A 253 -1.20 1.45 -21.19
C ASP A 253 0.20 2.09 -21.24
N TRP A 254 0.54 2.92 -20.26
CA TRP A 254 1.87 3.54 -20.19
C TRP A 254 2.94 2.49 -19.94
N MET A 255 2.75 1.58 -18.98
CA MET A 255 3.73 0.55 -18.65
C MET A 255 3.97 -0.42 -19.81
N THR A 256 2.91 -0.87 -20.49
CA THR A 256 3.01 -1.80 -21.62
C THR A 256 3.66 -1.16 -22.85
N LYS A 257 3.51 0.15 -23.03
CA LYS A 257 4.00 0.88 -24.21
C LYS A 257 5.40 1.47 -24.02
N GLU A 258 5.68 2.04 -22.86
CA GLU A 258 6.88 2.88 -22.63
C GLU A 258 8.07 2.07 -22.10
N VAL A 259 7.81 0.95 -21.42
CA VAL A 259 8.86 0.09 -20.87
C VAL A 259 9.19 -1.00 -21.88
N LYS A 260 10.48 -1.20 -22.17
CA LYS A 260 10.97 -2.28 -23.03
C LYS A 260 11.32 -3.50 -22.19
N PHE A 261 11.05 -4.70 -22.70
CA PHE A 261 11.46 -5.92 -22.01
C PHE A 261 12.92 -6.25 -22.28
N ASN A 262 13.66 -6.53 -21.21
CA ASN A 262 15.06 -6.90 -21.29
C ASN A 262 15.20 -8.43 -21.42
N TYR A 263 15.57 -8.89 -22.61
CA TYR A 263 15.81 -10.31 -22.91
C TYR A 263 17.22 -10.80 -22.52
N SER A 264 18.12 -9.91 -22.08
CA SER A 264 19.50 -10.25 -21.73
C SER A 264 19.59 -11.06 -20.43
N SER A 265 20.48 -12.05 -20.39
CA SER A 265 20.76 -12.88 -19.22
C SER A 265 21.61 -12.17 -18.14
N ALA A 266 22.13 -10.97 -18.41
CA ALA A 266 22.86 -10.13 -17.46
C ALA A 266 21.91 -9.40 -16.47
N LEU A 267 21.08 -10.19 -15.76
CA LEU A 267 19.86 -9.77 -15.07
C LEU A 267 20.04 -9.12 -13.69
N ILE A 268 21.26 -8.77 -13.28
CA ILE A 268 21.53 -8.35 -11.90
C ILE A 268 21.05 -6.91 -11.64
N LYS A 269 21.04 -6.03 -12.65
CA LYS A 269 20.75 -4.58 -12.47
C LYS A 269 19.36 -4.09 -12.93
N GLY A 270 18.51 -4.95 -13.53
CA GLY A 270 17.26 -4.53 -14.21
C GLY A 270 15.95 -5.04 -13.60
N GLN A 271 15.82 -5.08 -12.26
CA GLN A 271 14.64 -5.65 -11.56
C GLN A 271 14.02 -4.69 -10.53
N THR A 272 14.06 -3.39 -10.82
CA THR A 272 13.65 -2.32 -9.92
C THR A 272 12.64 -1.38 -10.59
N ALA A 273 11.87 -0.64 -9.79
CA ALA A 273 11.02 0.44 -10.30
C ALA A 273 11.86 1.51 -11.05
N TYR A 274 13.11 1.72 -10.65
CA TYR A 274 14.05 2.59 -11.35
C TYR A 274 14.31 2.12 -12.78
N SER A 275 14.62 0.83 -12.97
CA SER A 275 14.86 0.29 -14.32
C SER A 275 13.63 0.40 -15.23
N SER A 276 12.42 0.28 -14.69
CA SER A 276 11.20 0.42 -15.49
C SER A 276 10.78 1.87 -15.74
N LEU A 277 10.80 2.73 -14.71
CA LEU A 277 10.24 4.08 -14.81
C LEU A 277 11.24 5.10 -15.33
N VAL A 278 12.52 4.95 -14.95
CA VAL A 278 13.59 5.90 -15.32
C VAL A 278 14.35 5.39 -16.54
N GLU A 279 14.86 4.16 -16.51
CA GLU A 279 15.65 3.60 -17.63
C GLU A 279 14.76 3.10 -18.78
N LYS A 280 13.45 2.92 -18.54
CA LYS A 280 12.47 2.41 -19.51
C LYS A 280 12.83 1.04 -20.10
N ILE A 281 13.59 0.22 -19.38
CA ILE A 281 13.96 -1.14 -19.79
C ILE A 281 14.11 -2.06 -18.59
N SER A 282 13.32 -3.15 -18.55
CA SER A 282 13.27 -4.02 -17.37
C SER A 282 12.76 -5.43 -17.68
N VAL A 283 12.69 -6.28 -16.65
CA VAL A 283 11.99 -7.59 -16.69
C VAL A 283 10.77 -7.57 -15.77
N CYS A 284 10.04 -8.68 -15.68
CA CYS A 284 8.78 -8.81 -14.93
C CYS A 284 8.79 -8.14 -13.54
N THR A 285 9.83 -8.37 -12.74
CA THR A 285 9.98 -7.75 -11.41
C THR A 285 10.00 -6.22 -11.45
N GLY A 286 10.70 -5.61 -12.42
CA GLY A 286 10.76 -4.15 -12.51
C GLY A 286 9.48 -3.56 -13.09
N TYR A 287 8.84 -4.21 -14.06
CA TYR A 287 7.48 -3.84 -14.50
C TYR A 287 6.51 -3.82 -13.33
N ALA A 288 6.49 -4.89 -12.53
CA ALA A 288 5.55 -5.01 -11.42
C ALA A 288 5.81 -3.98 -10.32
N LYS A 289 7.08 -3.71 -9.99
CA LYS A 289 7.47 -2.66 -9.02
C LYS A 289 7.20 -1.25 -9.55
N GLY A 290 7.44 -1.01 -10.84
CA GLY A 290 7.13 0.26 -11.51
C GLY A 290 5.64 0.54 -11.48
N PHE A 291 4.82 -0.42 -11.91
CA PHE A 291 3.36 -0.30 -11.86
C PHE A 291 2.86 -0.09 -10.43
N GLN A 292 3.36 -0.84 -9.45
CA GLN A 292 3.02 -0.64 -8.04
C GLN A 292 3.36 0.79 -7.57
N MET A 293 4.50 1.33 -7.97
CA MET A 293 4.91 2.69 -7.61
C MET A 293 4.02 3.75 -8.27
N LEU A 294 3.57 3.55 -9.52
CA LEU A 294 2.56 4.41 -10.13
C LEU A 294 1.23 4.36 -9.36
N MET A 295 0.80 3.17 -8.92
CA MET A 295 -0.41 3.01 -8.11
C MET A 295 -0.29 3.67 -6.74
N ASP A 296 0.86 3.56 -6.09
CA ASP A 296 1.17 4.25 -4.83
C ASP A 296 1.01 5.78 -4.96
N GLU A 297 1.57 6.37 -6.02
CA GLU A 297 1.45 7.82 -6.29
C GLU A 297 0.02 8.24 -6.69
N LEU A 298 -0.80 7.30 -7.17
CA LEU A 298 -2.22 7.48 -7.48
C LEU A 298 -3.15 7.19 -6.29
N GLY A 299 -2.62 6.70 -5.17
CA GLY A 299 -3.39 6.35 -3.97
C GLY A 299 -4.21 5.07 -4.09
N ILE A 300 -3.82 4.15 -4.98
CA ILE A 300 -4.51 2.89 -5.28
C ILE A 300 -3.72 1.75 -4.65
N LEU A 301 -4.37 0.84 -3.89
CA LEU A 301 -3.64 -0.31 -3.36
C LEU A 301 -3.21 -1.22 -4.49
N CYS A 302 -1.91 -1.53 -4.48
CA CYS A 302 -1.31 -2.47 -5.38
C CYS A 302 -0.27 -3.31 -4.64
N THR A 303 -0.29 -4.61 -4.83
CA THR A 303 0.66 -5.55 -4.23
C THR A 303 1.29 -6.43 -5.28
N LEU A 304 2.51 -6.91 -5.03
CA LEU A 304 3.17 -7.87 -5.90
C LEU A 304 2.62 -9.29 -5.67
N ILE A 305 2.49 -10.06 -6.74
CA ILE A 305 2.30 -11.50 -6.70
C ILE A 305 3.48 -12.16 -7.39
N THR A 306 3.93 -13.26 -6.82
CA THR A 306 5.00 -14.09 -7.36
C THR A 306 4.47 -15.48 -7.69
N SER A 307 4.81 -15.98 -8.87
CA SER A 307 4.65 -17.38 -9.24
C SER A 307 5.98 -18.09 -9.17
N ASP A 308 5.98 -19.31 -8.63
CA ASP A 308 7.17 -20.17 -8.62
C ASP A 308 7.41 -20.84 -9.97
N VAL A 309 6.35 -21.07 -10.75
CA VAL A 309 6.37 -21.64 -12.10
C VAL A 309 5.30 -20.97 -12.94
N SER A 310 5.72 -20.28 -14.00
CA SER A 310 4.84 -19.54 -14.89
C SER A 310 4.95 -20.09 -16.32
N PRO A 311 3.84 -20.52 -16.95
CA PRO A 311 3.85 -20.97 -18.35
C PRO A 311 4.06 -19.81 -19.35
N ARG A 312 4.08 -18.56 -18.87
CA ARG A 312 4.33 -17.37 -19.68
C ARG A 312 5.83 -17.15 -19.93
N ASP A 313 6.67 -17.76 -19.13
CA ASP A 313 8.11 -17.56 -19.19
C ASP A 313 8.82 -18.80 -19.74
N VAL A 314 9.87 -18.57 -20.52
CA VAL A 314 10.67 -19.64 -21.13
C VAL A 314 11.26 -20.50 -20.00
N ASN A 315 11.04 -21.82 -20.07
CA ASN A 315 11.47 -22.83 -19.09
C ASN A 315 10.74 -22.83 -17.73
N GLY A 316 9.56 -22.20 -17.61
CA GLY A 316 8.75 -22.30 -16.39
C GLY A 316 9.38 -21.60 -15.18
N VAL A 317 10.06 -20.47 -15.40
CA VAL A 317 10.75 -19.70 -14.36
C VAL A 317 9.77 -18.91 -13.47
N LYS A 318 10.31 -18.32 -12.40
CA LYS A 318 9.58 -17.41 -11.52
C LYS A 318 9.09 -16.18 -12.30
N HIS A 319 7.87 -15.75 -12.00
CA HIS A 319 7.25 -14.56 -12.57
C HIS A 319 6.72 -13.64 -11.49
N VAL A 320 6.67 -12.34 -11.76
CA VAL A 320 6.17 -11.33 -10.82
C VAL A 320 5.23 -10.38 -11.55
N TRP A 321 4.05 -10.14 -10.98
CA TRP A 321 3.05 -9.19 -11.47
C TRP A 321 2.29 -8.55 -10.30
N ASN A 322 1.16 -7.90 -10.58
CA ASN A 322 0.44 -7.11 -9.58
C ASN A 322 -0.97 -7.65 -9.28
N LEU A 323 -1.43 -7.37 -8.06
CA LEU A 323 -2.83 -7.25 -7.71
C LEU A 323 -3.16 -5.78 -7.48
N VAL A 324 -4.36 -5.34 -7.89
CA VAL A 324 -4.89 -4.00 -7.65
C VAL A 324 -6.27 -4.09 -7.00
N GLU A 325 -6.57 -3.19 -6.08
CA GLU A 325 -7.87 -3.09 -5.43
C GLU A 325 -8.76 -2.05 -6.16
N ILE A 326 -9.97 -2.46 -6.54
CA ILE A 326 -11.02 -1.59 -7.12
C ILE A 326 -12.34 -1.96 -6.42
N ASP A 327 -13.06 -0.97 -5.90
CA ASP A 327 -14.35 -1.16 -5.21
C ASP A 327 -14.30 -2.16 -4.02
N GLY A 328 -13.14 -2.32 -3.37
CA GLY A 328 -12.95 -3.30 -2.28
C GLY A 328 -12.74 -4.74 -2.76
N GLU A 329 -12.59 -4.95 -4.07
CA GLU A 329 -12.30 -6.22 -4.70
C GLU A 329 -10.91 -6.20 -5.36
N TRP A 330 -10.26 -7.35 -5.42
CA TRP A 330 -8.91 -7.48 -5.96
C TRP A 330 -8.91 -8.11 -7.36
N TYR A 331 -8.03 -7.60 -8.21
CA TYR A 331 -7.86 -8.05 -9.59
C TYR A 331 -6.38 -8.13 -9.95
N HIS A 332 -5.98 -9.13 -10.73
CA HIS A 332 -4.63 -9.24 -11.24
C HIS A 332 -4.41 -8.34 -12.46
N ILE A 333 -3.20 -7.76 -12.51
CA ILE A 333 -2.71 -6.96 -13.61
C ILE A 333 -1.27 -7.40 -13.92
N ASP A 334 -0.99 -7.73 -15.18
CA ASP A 334 0.35 -8.07 -15.63
C ASP A 334 0.74 -7.29 -16.90
N THR A 335 1.34 -6.13 -16.67
CA THR A 335 1.86 -5.25 -17.73
C THR A 335 3.05 -5.84 -18.49
N THR A 336 3.75 -6.82 -17.90
CA THR A 336 4.90 -7.47 -18.55
C THR A 336 4.43 -8.38 -19.68
N SER A 337 3.36 -9.13 -19.44
CA SER A 337 2.86 -10.13 -20.38
C SER A 337 2.04 -9.53 -21.53
N ASP A 338 1.56 -8.29 -21.37
CA ASP A 338 0.91 -7.50 -22.42
C ASP A 338 1.76 -6.32 -22.91
N ARG A 339 3.07 -6.35 -22.65
CA ARG A 339 4.02 -5.40 -23.23
C ARG A 339 3.87 -5.33 -24.76
N ILE A 340 4.02 -4.14 -25.30
CA ILE A 340 3.98 -3.90 -26.74
C ILE A 340 5.41 -4.00 -27.30
N GLU A 341 5.64 -4.98 -28.16
CA GLU A 341 6.85 -5.04 -28.99
C GLU A 341 6.64 -4.33 -30.34
N LYS A 342 7.73 -4.08 -31.08
CA LYS A 342 7.69 -3.34 -32.35
C LYS A 342 6.66 -3.92 -33.33
N GLY A 343 5.68 -3.10 -33.71
CA GLY A 343 4.62 -3.46 -34.66
C GLY A 343 3.39 -4.15 -34.05
N GLN A 344 3.39 -4.40 -32.74
CA GLN A 344 2.24 -4.95 -32.02
C GLN A 344 1.24 -3.84 -31.64
N ARG A 345 -0.03 -4.23 -31.48
CA ARG A 345 -1.09 -3.37 -30.94
C ARG A 345 -1.23 -3.62 -29.44
N GLN A 346 -1.78 -2.64 -28.72
CA GLN A 346 -2.16 -2.84 -27.32
C GLN A 346 -3.20 -3.96 -27.22
N GLU A 347 -2.91 -4.94 -26.39
CA GLU A 347 -3.84 -6.00 -25.98
C GLU A 347 -4.10 -5.90 -24.48
N TYR A 348 -5.20 -6.49 -24.00
CA TYR A 348 -5.61 -6.47 -22.59
C TYR A 348 -5.93 -7.89 -22.10
N ARG A 349 -5.04 -8.84 -22.39
CA ARG A 349 -5.18 -10.25 -22.00
C ARG A 349 -4.90 -10.47 -20.53
N PHE A 350 -4.14 -9.57 -19.89
CA PHE A 350 -3.81 -9.61 -18.47
C PHE A 350 -4.29 -8.38 -17.70
N PHE A 351 -5.41 -7.81 -18.13
CA PHE A 351 -6.04 -6.66 -17.50
C PHE A 351 -7.27 -7.08 -16.69
N LEU A 352 -7.20 -6.86 -15.38
CA LEU A 352 -8.26 -7.17 -14.41
C LEU A 352 -8.68 -8.65 -14.42
N LEU A 353 -7.71 -9.55 -14.27
CA LEU A 353 -7.98 -10.98 -14.16
C LEU A 353 -8.40 -11.37 -12.75
N HIS A 354 -9.16 -12.46 -12.64
CA HIS A 354 -9.45 -13.17 -11.41
C HIS A 354 -8.49 -14.35 -11.25
N ASP A 355 -8.29 -14.85 -10.01
CA ASP A 355 -7.49 -16.04 -9.74
C ASP A 355 -7.82 -17.19 -10.72
N ASP A 356 -9.09 -17.51 -10.84
CA ASP A 356 -9.61 -18.57 -11.71
C ASP A 356 -9.27 -18.42 -13.19
N ASP A 357 -8.75 -17.28 -13.67
CA ASP A 357 -8.38 -17.06 -15.07
C ASP A 357 -7.04 -17.70 -15.44
N PHE A 358 -6.20 -17.99 -14.45
CA PHE A 358 -4.88 -18.59 -14.64
C PHE A 358 -4.95 -20.11 -14.63
N THR A 359 -4.21 -20.78 -15.51
CA THR A 359 -4.09 -22.25 -15.52
C THR A 359 -3.54 -22.80 -14.22
N LYS A 360 -3.75 -24.09 -13.97
CA LYS A 360 -3.16 -24.80 -12.82
C LYS A 360 -1.64 -24.91 -12.89
N ASP A 361 -1.08 -24.77 -14.10
CA ASP A 361 0.37 -24.78 -14.34
C ASP A 361 1.03 -23.48 -13.88
N ASP A 362 0.25 -22.41 -13.67
CA ASP A 362 0.72 -21.19 -13.03
C ASP A 362 0.60 -21.30 -11.50
N VAL A 363 1.75 -21.48 -10.86
CA VAL A 363 1.85 -21.86 -9.44
C VAL A 363 2.08 -20.64 -8.57
N PHE A 364 0.99 -20.05 -8.11
CA PHE A 364 0.97 -18.98 -7.12
C PHE A 364 -0.14 -19.21 -6.07
N THR A 365 -0.12 -18.44 -4.99
CA THR A 365 -1.12 -18.57 -3.92
C THR A 365 -2.42 -17.87 -4.32
N ARG A 366 -3.50 -18.65 -4.38
CA ARG A 366 -4.86 -18.22 -4.74
C ARG A 366 -5.75 -18.09 -3.52
N ASN A 367 -6.88 -17.41 -3.66
CA ASN A 367 -7.90 -17.15 -2.64
C ASN A 367 -7.33 -16.44 -1.40
N THR A 368 -6.41 -15.51 -1.62
CA THR A 368 -5.75 -14.73 -0.55
C THR A 368 -6.51 -13.45 -0.19
N ARG A 369 -7.46 -13.04 -1.04
CA ARG A 369 -8.20 -11.78 -0.98
C ARG A 369 -9.64 -11.98 -1.49
N ASN A 370 -10.46 -10.95 -1.32
CA ASN A 370 -11.78 -10.87 -1.95
C ASN A 370 -11.62 -10.52 -3.44
N PHE A 371 -11.69 -11.51 -4.33
CA PHE A 371 -11.50 -11.30 -5.77
C PHE A 371 -12.81 -10.96 -6.47
N GLY A 372 -12.77 -9.94 -7.32
CA GLY A 372 -13.96 -9.39 -7.92
C GLY A 372 -14.40 -10.08 -9.22
N GLN A 373 -15.71 -10.10 -9.46
CA GLN A 373 -16.30 -10.69 -10.66
C GLN A 373 -16.82 -9.66 -11.66
N ARG A 374 -17.13 -8.43 -11.22
CA ARG A 374 -17.78 -7.42 -12.06
C ARG A 374 -16.85 -6.88 -13.13
N LEU A 375 -15.60 -6.58 -12.77
CA LEU A 375 -14.59 -6.05 -13.69
C LEU A 375 -13.66 -7.14 -14.25
N ARG A 376 -13.95 -8.42 -13.94
CA ARG A 376 -13.14 -9.55 -14.37
C ARG A 376 -13.10 -9.62 -15.90
N ASN A 377 -11.90 -9.62 -16.48
CA ASN A 377 -11.68 -9.63 -17.93
C ASN A 377 -12.41 -8.48 -18.66
N LEU A 378 -12.50 -7.29 -18.05
CA LEU A 378 -13.29 -6.16 -18.56
C LEU A 378 -13.04 -5.83 -20.04
N LYS A 379 -11.80 -5.99 -20.51
CA LYS A 379 -11.39 -5.65 -21.89
C LYS A 379 -11.37 -6.88 -22.83
N SER A 380 -11.75 -8.06 -22.35
CA SER A 380 -11.82 -9.29 -23.14
C SER A 380 -13.21 -9.43 -23.77
N SER A 381 -13.27 -9.39 -25.10
CA SER A 381 -14.53 -9.56 -25.82
C SER A 381 -15.08 -10.99 -25.70
N ASN A 382 -16.41 -11.09 -25.61
CA ASN A 382 -17.17 -12.35 -25.51
C ASN A 382 -16.72 -13.28 -24.37
N PHE A 383 -16.22 -12.72 -23.28
CA PHE A 383 -15.92 -13.46 -22.07
C PHE A 383 -17.22 -13.75 -21.30
N VAL A 384 -17.46 -15.02 -21.00
CA VAL A 384 -18.68 -15.52 -20.34
C VAL A 384 -18.27 -16.26 -19.08
N LYS A 385 -18.53 -15.67 -17.91
CA LYS A 385 -18.25 -16.29 -16.60
C LYS A 385 -19.47 -17.01 -16.02
N ASN A 386 -20.69 -16.67 -16.47
CA ASN A 386 -21.93 -17.22 -15.93
C ASN A 386 -23.06 -17.24 -16.98
N LYS A 387 -24.25 -17.70 -16.54
CA LYS A 387 -25.46 -17.78 -17.37
C LYS A 387 -25.94 -16.41 -17.88
N GLU A 388 -25.85 -15.37 -17.07
CA GLU A 388 -26.30 -14.03 -17.44
C GLU A 388 -25.48 -13.47 -18.61
N ASP A 389 -24.16 -13.64 -18.58
CA ASP A 389 -23.29 -13.16 -19.66
C ASP A 389 -23.60 -13.82 -21.01
N ILE A 390 -23.91 -15.13 -21.02
CA ILE A 390 -24.27 -15.82 -22.28
C ILE A 390 -25.65 -15.40 -22.77
N GLU A 391 -26.63 -15.19 -21.88
CA GLU A 391 -27.94 -14.65 -22.26
C GLU A 391 -27.79 -13.26 -22.93
N VAL A 392 -26.94 -12.39 -22.37
CA VAL A 392 -26.59 -11.09 -22.99
C VAL A 392 -25.87 -11.26 -24.31
N LEU A 393 -24.92 -12.19 -24.40
CA LEU A 393 -24.17 -12.40 -25.63
C LEU A 393 -25.06 -12.91 -26.76
N ILE A 394 -26.02 -13.79 -26.45
CA ILE A 394 -27.08 -14.21 -27.38
C ILE A 394 -27.89 -13.01 -27.84
N ASP A 395 -28.36 -12.20 -26.89
CA ASP A 395 -29.16 -11.00 -27.15
C ASP A 395 -28.45 -10.01 -28.07
N LYS A 396 -27.14 -9.81 -27.92
CA LYS A 396 -26.30 -8.95 -28.78
C LYS A 396 -26.04 -9.53 -30.17
N ASN A 397 -26.15 -10.85 -30.33
CA ASN A 397 -25.81 -11.51 -31.59
C ASN A 397 -27.02 -11.90 -32.43
N PHE A 398 -28.19 -12.07 -31.82
CA PHE A 398 -29.42 -12.53 -32.48
C PHE A 398 -30.58 -11.55 -32.32
N GLU A 399 -30.32 -10.25 -32.42
CA GLU A 399 -31.37 -9.23 -32.43
C GLU A 399 -32.36 -9.44 -33.59
N ASP A 400 -31.84 -9.75 -34.78
CA ASP A 400 -32.63 -10.07 -35.96
C ASP A 400 -32.88 -11.57 -36.09
N ASN A 401 -34.14 -11.97 -35.91
CA ASN A 401 -34.59 -13.35 -36.06
C ASN A 401 -34.51 -13.87 -37.51
N LYS A 402 -34.21 -13.02 -38.51
CA LYS A 402 -33.99 -13.42 -39.91
C LYS A 402 -32.66 -14.12 -40.13
N ILE A 403 -31.68 -13.94 -39.24
CA ILE A 403 -30.39 -14.60 -39.35
C ILE A 403 -30.59 -16.10 -39.10
N VAL A 404 -30.49 -16.89 -40.18
CA VAL A 404 -30.71 -18.34 -40.11
C VAL A 404 -29.54 -19.02 -39.40
N GLN A 405 -28.30 -18.66 -39.70
CA GLN A 405 -27.12 -19.24 -39.07
C GLN A 405 -26.06 -18.18 -38.72
N LYS A 406 -25.43 -18.30 -37.55
CA LYS A 406 -24.37 -17.39 -37.10
C LYS A 406 -23.30 -18.12 -36.29
N ARG A 407 -22.05 -17.68 -36.47
CA ARG A 407 -20.94 -18.12 -35.62
C ARG A 407 -20.77 -17.18 -34.44
N ILE A 408 -20.68 -17.74 -33.23
CA ILE A 408 -20.35 -17.00 -32.02
C ILE A 408 -19.10 -17.60 -31.38
N LYS A 409 -18.10 -16.74 -31.17
CA LYS A 409 -16.90 -17.06 -30.41
C LYS A 409 -17.15 -16.72 -28.94
N VAL A 410 -17.08 -17.72 -28.06
CA VAL A 410 -17.29 -17.58 -26.62
C VAL A 410 -15.99 -17.92 -25.89
N LYS A 411 -15.51 -17.03 -25.02
CA LYS A 411 -14.38 -17.31 -24.12
C LYS A 411 -14.94 -17.72 -22.76
N THR A 412 -14.75 -18.96 -22.35
CA THR A 412 -15.40 -19.48 -21.13
C THR A 412 -14.77 -20.76 -20.58
N TYR A 413 -15.14 -21.11 -19.36
CA TYR A 413 -14.69 -22.30 -18.66
C TYR A 413 -15.56 -23.50 -19.00
N GLN A 414 -14.97 -24.69 -18.90
CA GLN A 414 -15.67 -25.95 -19.18
C GLN A 414 -16.90 -26.16 -18.29
N ASN A 415 -16.87 -25.70 -17.03
CA ASN A 415 -18.01 -25.81 -16.10
C ASN A 415 -19.18 -24.88 -16.46
N VAL A 416 -19.02 -23.95 -17.40
CA VAL A 416 -20.09 -23.04 -17.86
C VAL A 416 -20.77 -23.57 -19.13
N TYR A 417 -20.23 -24.62 -19.76
CA TYR A 417 -20.74 -25.13 -21.04
C TYR A 417 -22.20 -25.60 -20.96
N SER A 418 -22.61 -26.25 -19.86
CA SER A 418 -24.01 -26.67 -19.67
C SER A 418 -24.96 -25.48 -19.64
N ALA A 419 -24.63 -24.44 -18.87
CA ALA A 419 -25.43 -23.21 -18.79
C ALA A 419 -25.51 -22.49 -20.15
N ILE A 420 -24.45 -22.55 -20.97
CA ILE A 420 -24.45 -22.01 -22.33
C ILE A 420 -25.42 -22.79 -23.23
N LEU A 421 -25.39 -24.12 -23.20
CA LEU A 421 -26.30 -24.95 -24.00
C LEU A 421 -27.76 -24.76 -23.56
N GLU A 422 -28.01 -24.66 -22.25
CA GLU A 422 -29.33 -24.31 -21.72
C GLU A 422 -29.81 -22.94 -22.22
N ALA A 423 -28.93 -21.92 -22.22
CA ALA A 423 -29.26 -20.60 -22.70
C ALA A 423 -29.57 -20.60 -24.21
N PHE A 424 -28.82 -21.34 -25.02
CA PHE A 424 -29.13 -21.51 -26.44
C PHE A 424 -30.47 -22.19 -26.66
N ASN A 425 -30.76 -23.28 -25.93
CA ASN A 425 -32.03 -23.99 -26.06
C ASN A 425 -33.21 -23.10 -25.66
N LYS A 426 -33.11 -22.39 -24.53
CA LYS A 426 -34.09 -21.39 -24.08
C LYS A 426 -34.29 -20.26 -25.10
N ALA A 427 -33.23 -19.91 -25.84
CA ALA A 427 -33.27 -18.93 -26.91
C ALA A 427 -33.69 -19.52 -28.27
N GLU A 428 -34.10 -20.79 -28.34
CA GLU A 428 -34.48 -21.50 -29.58
C GLU A 428 -33.35 -21.54 -30.64
N LEU A 429 -32.11 -21.56 -30.18
CA LEU A 429 -30.90 -21.66 -31.01
C LEU A 429 -30.35 -23.08 -30.95
N GLU A 430 -30.25 -23.72 -32.12
CA GLU A 430 -29.67 -25.05 -32.24
C GLU A 430 -28.18 -24.98 -32.54
N VAL A 431 -27.37 -25.73 -31.81
CA VAL A 431 -25.94 -25.89 -32.09
C VAL A 431 -25.77 -26.89 -33.24
N LYS A 432 -25.36 -26.40 -34.41
CA LYS A 432 -25.06 -27.25 -35.58
C LYS A 432 -23.66 -27.84 -35.52
N ASN A 433 -22.71 -27.05 -35.03
CA ASN A 433 -21.32 -27.45 -34.89
C ASN A 433 -20.66 -26.60 -33.80
N PHE A 434 -19.61 -27.11 -33.16
CA PHE A 434 -18.75 -26.32 -32.32
C PHE A 434 -17.30 -26.78 -32.41
N THR A 435 -16.36 -25.85 -32.25
CA THR A 435 -14.95 -26.16 -32.06
C THR A 435 -14.44 -25.55 -30.77
N VAL A 436 -13.55 -26.27 -30.08
CA VAL A 436 -12.91 -25.78 -28.86
C VAL A 436 -11.43 -25.63 -29.13
N SER A 437 -10.87 -24.48 -28.79
CA SER A 437 -9.43 -24.22 -28.83
C SER A 437 -8.99 -23.52 -27.55
N LYS A 438 -7.70 -23.63 -27.21
CA LYS A 438 -7.12 -22.81 -26.14
C LYS A 438 -7.13 -21.34 -26.53
N ASP A 439 -7.46 -20.45 -25.59
CA ASP A 439 -7.30 -19.00 -25.81
C ASP A 439 -5.83 -18.62 -25.76
N SER A 440 -5.11 -19.14 -24.77
CA SER A 440 -3.66 -19.05 -24.67
C SER A 440 -3.10 -20.23 -23.86
N ALA A 441 -1.77 -20.32 -23.75
CA ALA A 441 -1.11 -21.31 -22.90
C ALA A 441 -1.28 -21.05 -21.38
N TYR A 442 -1.72 -19.84 -21.00
CA TYR A 442 -1.77 -19.39 -19.61
C TYR A 442 -3.19 -19.15 -19.08
N SER A 443 -4.19 -19.12 -19.97
CA SER A 443 -5.59 -19.01 -19.56
C SER A 443 -6.21 -20.37 -19.27
N SER A 444 -6.95 -20.43 -18.17
CA SER A 444 -7.69 -21.65 -17.76
C SER A 444 -8.99 -21.84 -18.55
N TYR A 445 -9.49 -20.80 -19.21
CA TYR A 445 -10.67 -20.86 -20.07
C TYR A 445 -10.28 -21.17 -21.53
N ASN A 446 -11.26 -21.64 -22.30
CA ASN A 446 -11.10 -21.96 -23.72
C ASN A 446 -11.88 -20.96 -24.58
N ILE A 447 -11.55 -20.93 -25.87
CA ILE A 447 -12.41 -20.39 -26.91
C ILE A 447 -13.30 -21.52 -27.42
N VAL A 448 -14.61 -21.31 -27.42
CA VAL A 448 -15.58 -22.18 -28.10
C VAL A 448 -16.24 -21.40 -29.22
N ASN A 449 -16.09 -21.88 -30.46
CA ASN A 449 -16.75 -21.32 -31.62
C ASN A 449 -18.00 -22.14 -31.93
N TYR A 450 -19.18 -21.61 -31.63
CA TYR A 450 -20.45 -22.26 -31.95
C TYR A 450 -20.96 -21.80 -33.31
N LEU A 451 -21.38 -22.73 -34.16
CA LEU A 451 -22.26 -22.46 -35.28
C LEU A 451 -23.70 -22.74 -34.83
N LEU A 452 -24.49 -21.68 -34.74
CA LEU A 452 -25.84 -21.71 -34.22
C LEU A 452 -26.84 -21.48 -35.35
N GLU A 453 -27.93 -22.23 -35.37
CA GLU A 453 -29.09 -22.03 -36.25
C GLU A 453 -30.29 -21.55 -35.46
N ASN A 454 -30.94 -20.48 -35.94
CA ASN A 454 -32.19 -19.99 -35.37
C ASN A 454 -33.36 -20.74 -36.00
N LYS A 455 -34.05 -21.60 -35.23
CA LYS A 455 -35.13 -22.47 -35.74
C LYS A 455 -36.39 -21.71 -36.13
N ASN A 456 -36.65 -20.57 -35.47
CA ASN A 456 -37.90 -19.84 -35.62
C ASN A 456 -37.66 -18.45 -36.21
N LYS A 457 -38.26 -18.22 -37.38
CA LYS A 457 -38.45 -16.87 -37.94
C LYS A 457 -39.67 -16.26 -37.26
N SER A 458 -39.45 -15.42 -36.25
CA SER A 458 -40.51 -14.60 -35.66
C SER A 458 -40.33 -13.14 -36.02
N GLU A 459 -41.44 -12.43 -36.17
CA GLU A 459 -41.42 -10.99 -36.40
C GLU A 459 -40.77 -10.26 -35.22
N MET A 460 -39.90 -9.29 -35.52
CA MET A 460 -39.28 -8.46 -34.50
C MET A 460 -40.32 -7.55 -33.86
N LYS A 461 -40.34 -7.52 -32.53
CA LYS A 461 -41.14 -6.57 -31.77
C LYS A 461 -40.44 -5.22 -31.75
N ASN A 462 -41.05 -4.21 -32.38
CA ASN A 462 -40.56 -2.84 -32.30
C ASN A 462 -40.89 -2.24 -30.93
N VAL A 463 -39.89 -1.67 -30.27
CA VAL A 463 -40.02 -0.96 -28.99
C VAL A 463 -39.49 0.45 -29.20
N ASN A 464 -40.33 1.45 -28.97
CA ASN A 464 -39.89 2.83 -29.03
C ASN A 464 -39.45 3.27 -27.64
N ILE A 465 -38.26 3.89 -27.55
CA ILE A 465 -37.84 4.59 -26.33
C ILE A 465 -38.62 5.89 -26.27
N GLN A 466 -39.50 6.02 -25.28
CA GLN A 466 -40.37 7.18 -25.11
C GLN A 466 -39.60 8.35 -24.51
N SER A 467 -38.80 8.08 -23.49
CA SER A 467 -37.91 9.07 -22.88
C SER A 467 -36.75 8.40 -22.13
N ILE A 468 -35.65 9.13 -22.04
CA ILE A 468 -34.55 8.88 -21.14
C ILE A 468 -34.42 10.12 -20.27
N GLU A 469 -34.48 9.94 -18.96
CA GLU A 469 -34.45 11.04 -18.00
C GLU A 469 -33.58 10.70 -16.79
N LYS A 470 -33.14 11.72 -16.06
CA LYS A 470 -32.48 11.50 -14.77
C LYS A 470 -33.48 10.90 -13.79
N TYR A 471 -33.08 9.84 -13.12
CA TYR A 471 -33.87 9.25 -12.06
C TYR A 471 -33.44 9.81 -10.70
N THR A 472 -34.43 10.21 -9.88
CA THR A 472 -34.17 10.64 -8.50
C THR A 472 -34.42 9.48 -7.56
N GLU A 473 -33.35 8.87 -7.04
CA GLU A 473 -33.45 7.88 -5.99
C GLU A 473 -33.91 8.53 -4.68
N THR A 474 -35.00 8.00 -4.12
CA THR A 474 -35.62 8.49 -2.89
C THR A 474 -34.86 7.99 -1.67
N ASN A 475 -34.28 6.79 -1.73
CA ASN A 475 -33.44 6.26 -0.67
C ASN A 475 -32.05 6.93 -0.66
N LYS A 476 -31.86 7.92 0.22
CA LYS A 476 -30.57 8.62 0.39
C LYS A 476 -29.45 7.75 0.97
N SER A 477 -29.73 6.54 1.44
CA SER A 477 -28.69 5.58 1.82
C SER A 477 -28.09 4.84 0.62
N LYS A 478 -28.71 4.90 -0.57
CA LYS A 478 -28.18 4.24 -1.76
C LYS A 478 -26.93 4.97 -2.23
N VAL A 479 -25.79 4.29 -2.10
CA VAL A 479 -24.49 4.77 -2.56
C VAL A 479 -24.57 5.10 -4.05
N LEU A 480 -24.15 6.32 -4.41
CA LEU A 480 -24.21 6.89 -5.75
C LEU A 480 -25.62 6.96 -6.37
N GLY A 481 -26.68 6.96 -5.55
CA GLY A 481 -28.08 7.03 -6.00
C GLY A 481 -28.44 8.28 -6.83
N LYS A 482 -27.64 9.37 -6.75
CA LYS A 482 -27.77 10.55 -7.64
C LYS A 482 -27.51 10.22 -9.11
N TYR A 483 -26.71 9.18 -9.38
CA TYR A 483 -26.24 8.83 -10.71
C TYR A 483 -27.09 7.71 -11.29
N ALA A 484 -28.33 8.04 -11.67
CA ALA A 484 -29.26 7.09 -12.24
C ALA A 484 -30.03 7.69 -13.41
N ILE A 485 -30.34 6.85 -14.40
CA ILE A 485 -31.22 7.21 -15.53
C ILE A 485 -32.43 6.27 -15.56
N LYS A 486 -33.60 6.82 -15.87
CA LYS A 486 -34.83 6.06 -16.14
C LYS A 486 -35.08 6.06 -17.64
N ILE A 487 -35.26 4.88 -18.21
CA ILE A 487 -35.56 4.64 -19.62
C ILE A 487 -36.99 4.13 -19.69
N ASN A 488 -37.89 4.92 -20.29
CA ASN A 488 -39.29 4.57 -20.46
C ASN A 488 -39.50 3.94 -21.84
N LEU A 489 -40.01 2.71 -21.88
CA LEU A 489 -40.28 1.97 -23.11
C LEU A 489 -41.77 2.00 -23.45
N SER A 490 -42.10 1.99 -24.75
CA SER A 490 -43.48 1.95 -25.23
C SER A 490 -44.26 0.70 -24.81
N GLN A 491 -43.56 -0.36 -24.41
CA GLN A 491 -44.14 -1.62 -23.95
C GLN A 491 -43.18 -2.33 -23.00
N GLN A 492 -43.73 -3.23 -22.17
CA GLN A 492 -42.92 -4.04 -21.27
C GLN A 492 -42.00 -4.98 -22.05
N VAL A 493 -40.72 -4.96 -21.72
CA VAL A 493 -39.73 -5.94 -22.17
C VAL A 493 -39.13 -6.54 -20.92
N ASN A 494 -39.19 -7.86 -20.73
CA ASN A 494 -38.67 -8.52 -19.52
C ASN A 494 -37.27 -9.08 -19.74
N GLY A 495 -36.50 -9.20 -18.66
CA GLY A 495 -35.19 -9.86 -18.66
C GLY A 495 -34.11 -9.06 -19.40
N LEU A 496 -34.15 -7.73 -19.30
CA LEU A 496 -33.00 -6.88 -19.59
C LEU A 496 -32.17 -6.73 -18.32
N ASN A 497 -30.85 -6.92 -18.44
CA ASN A 497 -29.88 -6.69 -17.38
C ASN A 497 -28.84 -5.64 -17.83
N SER A 498 -27.83 -5.38 -17.00
CA SER A 498 -26.81 -4.35 -17.26
C SER A 498 -26.10 -4.53 -18.60
N GLY A 499 -25.85 -5.77 -19.02
CA GLY A 499 -25.15 -6.08 -20.26
C GLY A 499 -25.97 -5.80 -21.53
N ASN A 500 -27.30 -5.72 -21.42
CA ASN A 500 -28.19 -5.43 -22.55
C ASN A 500 -28.19 -3.94 -22.96
N PHE A 501 -27.88 -3.03 -22.03
CA PHE A 501 -27.82 -1.60 -22.28
C PHE A 501 -26.38 -1.22 -22.64
N ILE A 502 -26.20 -0.55 -23.79
CA ILE A 502 -24.89 -0.12 -24.26
C ILE A 502 -24.81 1.39 -24.06
N ILE A 503 -23.95 1.80 -23.12
CA ILE A 503 -23.75 3.21 -22.78
C ILE A 503 -22.29 3.63 -22.98
N GLU A 504 -22.09 4.92 -23.21
CA GLU A 504 -20.77 5.57 -23.25
C GLU A 504 -20.55 6.43 -22.00
N ASN A 505 -19.28 6.62 -21.63
CA ASN A 505 -18.78 7.51 -20.56
C ASN A 505 -19.13 7.12 -19.11
N ALA A 506 -19.81 6.00 -18.88
CA ALA A 506 -20.05 5.41 -17.56
C ALA A 506 -20.24 3.88 -17.67
N MET A 507 -20.26 3.19 -16.53
CA MET A 507 -20.65 1.79 -16.40
C MET A 507 -21.98 1.65 -15.67
N ILE A 508 -22.69 0.55 -15.91
CA ILE A 508 -23.94 0.22 -15.22
C ILE A 508 -23.61 -0.71 -14.05
N LYS A 509 -23.89 -0.24 -12.84
CA LYS A 509 -23.73 -1.01 -11.61
C LYS A 509 -24.90 -1.95 -11.37
N GLU A 510 -26.11 -1.45 -11.58
CA GLU A 510 -27.35 -2.15 -11.25
C GLU A 510 -28.47 -1.72 -12.20
N VAL A 511 -29.35 -2.65 -12.54
CA VAL A 511 -30.55 -2.41 -13.34
C VAL A 511 -31.76 -2.84 -12.54
N LYS A 512 -32.78 -1.98 -12.49
CA LYS A 512 -34.08 -2.27 -11.87
C LYS A 512 -35.20 -2.03 -12.86
N GLN A 513 -36.07 -3.02 -13.03
CA GLN A 513 -37.29 -2.88 -13.83
C GLN A 513 -38.40 -2.21 -13.00
N ASP A 514 -39.11 -1.26 -13.60
CA ASP A 514 -40.22 -0.51 -13.02
C ASP A 514 -41.35 -0.42 -14.07
N GLY A 515 -42.21 -1.44 -14.11
CA GLY A 515 -43.23 -1.60 -15.15
C GLY A 515 -42.60 -1.74 -16.55
N ASN A 516 -42.91 -0.80 -17.45
CA ASN A 516 -42.34 -0.72 -18.79
C ASN A 516 -41.01 0.03 -18.84
N SER A 517 -40.51 0.46 -17.69
CA SER A 517 -39.32 1.30 -17.59
C SER A 517 -38.17 0.56 -16.92
N TYR A 518 -36.96 1.05 -17.16
CA TYR A 518 -35.74 0.54 -16.55
C TYR A 518 -34.95 1.67 -15.90
N ILE A 519 -34.55 1.48 -14.66
CA ILE A 519 -33.67 2.38 -13.92
C ILE A 519 -32.26 1.78 -13.96
N LEU A 520 -31.30 2.52 -14.51
CA LEU A 520 -29.90 2.15 -14.55
C LEU A 520 -29.12 3.00 -13.55
N TYR A 521 -28.53 2.36 -12.55
CA TYR A 521 -27.61 3.02 -11.61
C TYR A 521 -26.19 2.96 -12.17
N LEU A 522 -25.53 4.11 -12.21
CA LEU A 522 -24.28 4.31 -12.93
C LEU A 522 -23.10 4.49 -11.96
N ASP A 523 -21.95 3.96 -12.34
CA ASP A 523 -20.65 4.21 -11.70
C ASP A 523 -19.51 4.19 -12.72
N HIS A 524 -18.25 4.23 -12.26
CA HIS A 524 -17.04 4.26 -13.11
C HIS A 524 -17.19 5.18 -14.32
N PHE A 525 -17.58 6.42 -14.08
CA PHE A 525 -17.56 7.47 -15.09
C PHE A 525 -16.14 7.64 -15.63
N ASN A 526 -15.99 8.08 -16.88
CA ASN A 526 -14.67 8.27 -17.49
C ASN A 526 -13.92 9.52 -16.98
N LYS A 527 -14.62 10.46 -16.33
CA LYS A 527 -14.04 11.66 -15.71
C LYS A 527 -14.97 12.21 -14.62
N PHE A 528 -14.48 13.18 -13.86
CA PHE A 528 -15.31 14.03 -12.98
C PHE A 528 -15.78 15.31 -13.69
N ASN A 529 -16.65 16.07 -13.03
CA ASN A 529 -17.37 17.23 -13.52
C ASN A 529 -18.43 16.85 -14.57
N GLU A 530 -18.60 17.65 -15.62
CA GLU A 530 -19.62 17.43 -16.63
C GLU A 530 -19.33 16.20 -17.49
N VAL A 531 -20.18 15.18 -17.37
CA VAL A 531 -20.13 13.93 -18.14
C VAL A 531 -21.45 13.69 -18.84
N THR A 532 -21.41 13.62 -20.16
CA THR A 532 -22.55 13.27 -21.01
C THR A 532 -22.59 11.76 -21.21
N VAL A 533 -23.54 11.10 -20.55
CA VAL A 533 -23.81 9.67 -20.75
C VAL A 533 -24.73 9.51 -21.96
N LYS A 534 -24.36 8.64 -22.88
CA LYS A 534 -25.13 8.34 -24.09
C LYS A 534 -25.56 6.89 -24.06
N LEU A 535 -26.87 6.61 -24.17
CA LEU A 535 -27.36 5.29 -24.50
C LEU A 535 -27.25 5.10 -26.01
N THR A 536 -26.31 4.26 -26.44
CA THR A 536 -26.07 4.00 -27.86
C THR A 536 -26.94 2.87 -28.38
N ASP A 537 -27.28 1.90 -27.52
CA ASP A 537 -28.08 0.76 -27.93
C ASP A 537 -28.76 0.03 -26.76
N ILE A 538 -29.81 -0.72 -27.08
CA ILE A 538 -30.38 -1.75 -26.21
C ILE A 538 -30.50 -3.02 -27.04
N LYS A 539 -29.87 -4.11 -26.57
CA LYS A 539 -29.83 -5.38 -27.31
C LYS A 539 -30.65 -6.45 -26.63
N LYS A 540 -31.62 -7.01 -27.36
CA LYS A 540 -32.47 -8.13 -26.92
C LYS A 540 -32.92 -8.96 -28.11
N LYS A 541 -32.77 -10.29 -28.07
CA LYS A 541 -33.23 -11.18 -29.15
C LYS A 541 -34.73 -10.97 -29.42
N GLY A 542 -35.08 -10.73 -30.68
CA GLY A 542 -36.46 -10.54 -31.13
C GLY A 542 -37.08 -9.17 -30.85
N TYR A 543 -36.30 -8.21 -30.35
CA TYR A 543 -36.75 -6.83 -30.17
C TYR A 543 -35.86 -5.88 -30.95
N LYS A 544 -36.49 -4.87 -31.56
CA LYS A 544 -35.81 -3.74 -32.18
C LYS A 544 -36.15 -2.47 -31.39
N PHE A 545 -35.13 -1.86 -30.79
CA PHE A 545 -35.30 -0.61 -30.06
C PHE A 545 -35.05 0.58 -31.01
N ASN A 546 -36.04 1.46 -31.11
CA ASN A 546 -35.97 2.66 -31.94
C ASN A 546 -35.87 3.92 -31.06
N SER A 547 -35.54 5.06 -31.67
CA SER A 547 -35.34 6.36 -31.00
C SER A 547 -34.13 6.39 -30.05
N LEU A 548 -33.04 5.75 -30.47
CA LEU A 548 -31.72 5.82 -29.83
C LEU A 548 -31.05 7.18 -30.14
N ASN A 549 -30.15 7.65 -29.28
CA ASN A 549 -29.45 8.97 -29.30
C ASN A 549 -30.01 10.09 -28.39
N GLN A 550 -30.61 9.75 -27.25
CA GLN A 550 -30.78 10.73 -26.17
C GLN A 550 -29.57 10.66 -25.22
N THR A 551 -29.12 11.82 -24.75
CA THR A 551 -27.98 11.96 -23.85
C THR A 551 -28.42 12.55 -22.52
N ILE A 552 -27.76 12.12 -21.43
CA ILE A 552 -27.99 12.66 -20.09
C ILE A 552 -26.67 13.14 -19.52
N THR A 553 -26.64 14.42 -19.15
CA THR A 553 -25.44 15.04 -18.57
C THR A 553 -25.50 15.01 -17.05
N PHE A 554 -24.49 14.43 -16.42
CA PHE A 554 -24.29 14.46 -14.96
C PHE A 554 -23.16 15.40 -14.59
N ASN A 555 -23.28 16.09 -13.44
CA ASN A 555 -22.13 16.65 -12.75
C ASN A 555 -21.61 15.59 -11.77
N VAL A 556 -20.55 14.90 -12.18
CA VAL A 556 -19.94 13.80 -11.45
C VAL A 556 -18.92 14.35 -10.46
N GLU A 557 -19.14 14.14 -9.17
CA GLU A 557 -18.35 14.78 -8.11
C GLU A 557 -17.68 13.71 -7.25
N LYS A 558 -16.44 13.96 -6.82
CA LYS A 558 -15.83 13.30 -5.68
C LYS A 558 -15.76 14.28 -4.51
N PHE A 559 -15.59 13.76 -3.30
CA PHE A 559 -15.21 14.61 -2.16
C PHE A 559 -13.90 15.35 -2.47
N LYS A 560 -13.96 16.68 -2.59
CA LYS A 560 -12.81 17.53 -2.92
C LYS A 560 -11.79 17.58 -1.79
N GLU A 561 -12.26 17.63 -0.55
CA GLU A 561 -11.38 17.63 0.61
C GLU A 561 -10.95 16.22 0.98
N LYS A 562 -9.64 16.02 1.08
CA LYS A 562 -9.09 14.87 1.82
C LYS A 562 -9.48 14.99 3.29
N PRO A 563 -9.67 13.86 4.00
CA PRO A 563 -9.74 13.87 5.44
C PRO A 563 -8.54 14.60 6.04
N LYS A 564 -8.78 15.19 7.21
CA LYS A 564 -7.75 15.84 8.04
C LYS A 564 -7.72 15.18 9.42
N ALA A 565 -7.91 13.85 9.46
CA ALA A 565 -7.85 13.09 10.69
C ALA A 565 -6.49 13.33 11.37
N ILE A 566 -6.51 13.55 12.68
CA ILE A 566 -5.32 13.77 13.49
C ILE A 566 -5.07 12.48 14.27
N VAL A 567 -3.87 11.95 14.15
CA VAL A 567 -3.45 10.71 14.81
C VAL A 567 -2.40 11.06 15.86
N LYS A 568 -2.63 10.61 17.09
CA LYS A 568 -1.69 10.73 18.20
C LYS A 568 -1.38 9.35 18.77
N THR A 569 -0.13 8.94 18.73
CA THR A 569 0.35 7.70 19.37
C THR A 569 0.30 7.86 20.88
N ILE A 570 -0.11 6.78 21.55
CA ILE A 570 -0.32 6.78 23.00
C ILE A 570 0.70 5.90 23.70
N ASP A 571 1.01 4.74 23.12
CA ASP A 571 1.97 3.78 23.65
C ASP A 571 2.61 2.93 22.54
N GLU A 572 2.95 1.69 22.83
CA GLU A 572 3.63 0.75 21.94
C GLU A 572 2.78 0.21 20.79
N ASN A 573 1.44 0.29 20.87
CA ASN A 573 0.55 -0.25 19.84
C ASN A 573 -0.81 0.45 19.68
N ARG A 574 -1.09 1.53 20.44
CA ARG A 574 -2.34 2.30 20.36
C ARG A 574 -2.16 3.71 19.81
N VAL A 575 -3.17 4.15 19.08
CA VAL A 575 -3.33 5.53 18.61
C VAL A 575 -4.69 6.09 18.98
N LEU A 576 -4.75 7.39 19.24
CA LEU A 576 -5.98 8.18 19.33
C LEU A 576 -6.21 8.90 18.00
N ILE A 577 -7.41 8.79 17.46
CA ILE A 577 -7.85 9.57 16.30
C ILE A 577 -8.82 10.65 16.73
N THR A 578 -8.55 11.87 16.26
CA THR A 578 -9.41 13.05 16.44
C THR A 578 -9.69 13.73 15.10
N ASN A 579 -10.58 14.73 15.09
CA ASN A 579 -11.03 15.45 13.88
C ASN A 579 -11.73 14.54 12.85
N VAL A 580 -12.59 13.66 13.36
CA VAL A 580 -13.42 12.74 12.57
C VAL A 580 -14.70 13.45 12.12
N LYS A 581 -15.12 13.21 10.87
CA LYS A 581 -16.39 13.71 10.31
C LYS A 581 -17.25 12.55 9.80
N PRO A 582 -18.59 12.71 9.72
CA PRO A 582 -19.47 11.69 9.16
C PRO A 582 -19.06 11.25 7.76
N GLY A 583 -19.14 9.93 7.50
CA GLY A 583 -18.73 9.33 6.23
C GLY A 583 -17.23 9.08 6.10
N MET A 584 -16.41 9.39 7.11
CA MET A 584 -15.02 8.98 7.14
C MET A 584 -14.86 7.47 7.40
N GLN A 585 -13.84 6.90 6.77
CA GLN A 585 -13.35 5.55 7.02
C GLN A 585 -11.84 5.58 7.26
N TYR A 586 -11.33 4.62 8.03
CA TYR A 586 -9.91 4.34 8.12
C TYR A 586 -9.59 2.90 7.71
N ARG A 587 -8.31 2.65 7.42
CA ARG A 587 -7.74 1.30 7.43
C ARG A 587 -6.27 1.35 7.80
N ASN A 588 -5.76 0.24 8.33
CA ASN A 588 -4.34 0.06 8.60
C ASN A 588 -3.72 -0.84 7.52
N ASN A 589 -2.77 -0.28 6.78
CA ASN A 589 -2.11 -0.92 5.64
C ASN A 589 -3.12 -1.39 4.59
N ILE A 590 -3.24 -2.70 4.39
CA ILE A 590 -4.05 -3.33 3.34
C ILE A 590 -5.34 -3.95 3.87
N ASN A 591 -5.69 -3.67 5.13
CA ASN A 591 -6.92 -4.17 5.73
C ASN A 591 -8.14 -3.47 5.12
N ASP A 592 -9.32 -4.05 5.37
CA ASP A 592 -10.58 -3.47 4.91
C ASP A 592 -10.83 -2.08 5.53
N TRP A 593 -11.61 -1.27 4.82
CA TRP A 593 -12.05 0.03 5.31
C TRP A 593 -13.07 -0.13 6.44
N ILE A 594 -12.84 0.59 7.53
CA ILE A 594 -13.68 0.59 8.74
C ILE A 594 -14.28 1.99 8.90
N ASP A 595 -15.60 2.07 9.10
CA ASP A 595 -16.32 3.32 9.36
C ASP A 595 -15.87 3.98 10.67
N ILE A 596 -15.73 5.31 10.66
CA ILE A 596 -15.42 6.11 11.85
C ILE A 596 -16.60 7.02 12.16
N ASN A 597 -17.28 6.74 13.26
CA ASN A 597 -18.46 7.51 13.66
C ASN A 597 -18.15 8.58 14.72
N GLN A 598 -17.03 8.45 15.43
CA GLN A 598 -16.60 9.36 16.48
C GLN A 598 -15.09 9.23 16.75
N GLU A 599 -14.55 10.16 17.52
CA GLU A 599 -13.18 10.06 18.03
C GLU A 599 -13.00 8.79 18.86
N SER A 600 -11.90 8.08 18.64
CA SER A 600 -11.70 6.75 19.24
C SER A 600 -10.23 6.36 19.28
N PHE A 601 -9.93 5.40 20.14
CA PHE A 601 -8.65 4.71 20.16
C PHE A 601 -8.68 3.52 19.21
N ILE A 602 -7.61 3.34 18.44
CA ILE A 602 -7.35 2.09 17.73
C ILE A 602 -6.22 1.36 18.44
N ALA A 603 -6.45 0.09 18.75
CA ALA A 603 -5.44 -0.81 19.29
C ALA A 603 -4.84 -1.71 18.20
N ASN A 604 -3.71 -2.35 18.54
CA ASN A 604 -3.01 -3.30 17.68
C ASN A 604 -2.61 -2.72 16.32
N ILE A 605 -2.17 -1.45 16.31
CA ILE A 605 -1.66 -0.81 15.10
C ILE A 605 -0.43 -1.56 14.60
N VAL A 606 -0.50 -1.99 13.35
CA VAL A 606 0.64 -2.49 12.59
C VAL A 606 1.36 -1.30 11.98
N LEU A 607 2.69 -1.26 12.13
CA LEU A 607 3.54 -0.22 11.55
C LEU A 607 3.29 -0.06 10.04
N GLY A 608 3.48 1.15 9.54
CA GLY A 608 3.23 1.50 8.14
C GLY A 608 2.13 2.55 8.00
N ARG A 609 1.27 2.40 7.00
CA ARG A 609 0.29 3.42 6.62
C ARG A 609 -1.00 3.24 7.41
N LEU A 610 -1.41 4.27 8.14
CA LEU A 610 -2.78 4.47 8.60
C LEU A 610 -3.46 5.42 7.61
N GLN A 611 -4.52 4.96 6.96
CA GLN A 611 -5.13 5.64 5.81
C GLN A 611 -6.55 6.08 6.15
N PHE A 612 -6.96 7.25 5.65
CA PHE A 612 -8.28 7.81 5.86
C PHE A 612 -8.89 8.29 4.54
N ARG A 613 -10.20 8.11 4.36
CA ARG A 613 -10.96 8.69 3.24
C ARG A 613 -12.39 9.05 3.67
N PHE A 614 -13.05 9.93 2.92
CA PHE A 614 -14.51 9.92 2.87
C PHE A 614 -14.95 8.81 1.92
N LYS A 615 -15.87 7.95 2.35
CA LYS A 615 -16.43 6.89 1.51
C LYS A 615 -17.40 7.45 0.47
N ASP A 616 -17.76 6.65 -0.52
CA ASP A 616 -18.81 7.00 -1.47
C ASP A 616 -20.11 7.37 -0.72
N SER A 617 -20.76 8.43 -1.17
CA SER A 617 -22.03 8.92 -0.62
C SER A 617 -23.14 8.82 -1.65
N TYR A 618 -24.33 9.32 -1.34
CA TYR A 618 -25.45 9.37 -2.29
C TYR A 618 -25.10 10.14 -3.58
N ASP A 619 -24.34 11.23 -3.46
CA ASP A 619 -24.11 12.20 -4.54
C ASP A 619 -22.65 12.42 -4.91
N LYS A 620 -21.70 11.76 -4.23
CA LYS A 620 -20.26 11.93 -4.46
C LYS A 620 -19.50 10.62 -4.34
N PHE A 621 -18.52 10.45 -5.21
CA PHE A 621 -17.46 9.45 -5.09
C PHE A 621 -16.52 9.77 -3.92
N ALA A 622 -15.87 8.73 -3.41
CA ALA A 622 -14.92 8.78 -2.31
C ALA A 622 -13.84 9.85 -2.53
N SER A 623 -13.36 10.42 -1.42
CA SER A 623 -12.24 11.36 -1.48
C SER A 623 -10.95 10.65 -1.88
N ASP A 624 -9.96 11.44 -2.29
CA ASP A 624 -8.58 10.96 -2.24
C ASP A 624 -8.19 10.58 -0.80
N VAL A 625 -7.21 9.68 -0.66
CA VAL A 625 -6.79 9.12 0.63
C VAL A 625 -5.80 10.06 1.33
N GLN A 626 -6.04 10.31 2.62
CA GLN A 626 -5.05 10.88 3.55
C GLN A 626 -4.21 9.73 4.10
N ASN A 627 -2.89 9.78 3.91
CA ASN A 627 -1.95 8.78 4.45
C ASN A 627 -1.20 9.37 5.65
N ILE A 628 -1.15 8.61 6.75
CA ILE A 628 -0.35 8.92 7.93
C ILE A 628 0.57 7.71 8.19
N GLU A 629 1.88 7.94 8.10
CA GLU A 629 2.86 6.90 8.41
C GLU A 629 3.08 6.79 9.92
N ILE A 630 2.91 5.58 10.45
CA ILE A 630 3.12 5.25 11.85
C ILE A 630 4.44 4.49 11.98
N THR A 631 5.33 5.05 12.78
CA THR A 631 6.65 4.48 13.07
C THR A 631 6.74 4.06 14.54
N LYS A 632 7.85 3.44 14.93
CA LYS A 632 8.15 3.09 16.33
C LYS A 632 9.41 3.78 16.79
N ALA A 633 9.42 4.24 18.03
CA ALA A 633 10.60 4.84 18.64
C ALA A 633 11.71 3.81 18.82
N ARG A 634 12.96 4.28 18.82
CA ARG A 634 14.13 3.41 18.97
C ARG A 634 14.17 2.79 20.36
N ASP A 635 14.52 1.50 20.41
CA ASP A 635 14.72 0.79 21.66
C ASP A 635 15.98 1.30 22.38
N VAL A 636 15.91 1.33 23.71
CA VAL A 636 16.90 2.04 24.56
C VAL A 636 17.98 1.12 25.16
N TYR A 637 17.94 -0.18 24.88
CA TYR A 637 18.78 -1.19 25.56
C TYR A 637 20.30 -1.01 25.38
N ASN A 638 20.75 -0.44 24.26
CA ASN A 638 22.17 -0.13 24.03
C ASN A 638 22.60 1.21 24.64
N MET A 639 21.65 2.04 25.06
CA MET A 639 21.89 3.40 25.56
C MET A 639 21.89 3.42 27.09
N VAL A 640 20.90 2.77 27.69
CA VAL A 640 20.69 2.78 29.14
C VAL A 640 21.69 1.86 29.82
N LYS A 641 22.45 2.39 30.78
CA LYS A 641 23.44 1.63 31.56
C LYS A 641 23.31 1.94 33.06
N LEU A 642 23.82 1.04 33.88
CA LEU A 642 23.94 1.22 35.33
C LEU A 642 25.31 1.82 35.67
N GLU A 643 25.32 2.90 36.45
CA GLU A 643 26.49 3.52 37.06
C GLU A 643 26.44 3.26 38.58
N GLY A 644 27.39 2.51 39.11
CA GLY A 644 27.38 2.10 40.52
C GLY A 644 26.19 1.19 40.85
N SER A 645 25.68 1.27 42.08
CA SER A 645 24.58 0.41 42.54
C SER A 645 23.18 1.01 42.35
N ASN A 646 23.05 2.34 42.19
CA ASN A 646 21.76 3.02 42.28
C ASN A 646 21.56 4.19 41.30
N THR A 647 22.37 4.27 40.24
CA THR A 647 22.27 5.36 39.25
C THR A 647 22.11 4.80 37.84
N ILE A 648 21.07 5.23 37.14
CA ILE A 648 20.87 4.93 35.71
C ILE A 648 21.40 6.10 34.89
N ILE A 649 22.21 5.79 33.87
CA ILE A 649 22.77 6.74 32.90
C ILE A 649 22.34 6.36 31.48
N GLY A 650 22.53 7.27 30.52
CA GLY A 650 22.15 6.99 29.13
C GLY A 650 20.69 7.30 28.80
N VAL A 651 20.03 8.06 29.66
CA VAL A 651 18.62 8.46 29.53
C VAL A 651 18.51 9.94 29.17
N ASP A 652 17.35 10.41 28.71
CA ASP A 652 17.09 11.83 28.47
C ASP A 652 15.59 12.16 28.55
N ASN A 653 15.23 13.41 28.22
CA ASN A 653 13.85 13.89 28.30
C ASN A 653 12.88 13.34 27.25
N THR A 654 13.37 12.58 26.27
CA THR A 654 12.55 11.82 25.32
C THR A 654 12.09 10.48 25.91
N MET A 655 12.69 10.07 27.03
CA MET A 655 12.41 8.82 27.70
C MET A 655 11.50 8.99 28.92
N GLU A 656 10.93 7.87 29.34
CA GLU A 656 10.12 7.73 30.54
C GLU A 656 10.44 6.39 31.22
N TYR A 657 10.15 6.31 32.52
CA TYR A 657 10.43 5.12 33.31
C TYR A 657 9.34 4.80 34.32
N ARG A 658 9.22 3.54 34.72
CA ARG A 658 8.34 3.09 35.80
C ARG A 658 8.95 1.92 36.57
N VAL A 659 8.31 1.51 37.66
CA VAL A 659 8.76 0.33 38.42
C VAL A 659 7.72 -0.77 38.34
N ILE A 660 8.18 -1.95 37.93
CA ILE A 660 7.35 -3.15 37.80
C ILE A 660 6.69 -3.44 39.15
N ASN A 661 5.39 -3.77 39.11
CA ASN A 661 4.57 -4.09 40.28
C ASN A 661 4.40 -2.97 41.32
N LYS A 662 4.85 -1.74 41.06
CA LYS A 662 4.66 -0.60 41.97
C LYS A 662 3.82 0.52 41.37
N ASN A 663 3.93 0.76 40.06
CA ASN A 663 3.14 1.79 39.38
C ASN A 663 2.86 1.38 37.92
N SER A 664 1.64 1.62 37.45
CA SER A 664 1.27 1.43 36.04
C SER A 664 1.60 2.66 35.17
N GLN A 665 1.71 3.85 35.78
CA GLN A 665 1.99 5.11 35.11
C GLN A 665 3.49 5.31 34.85
N TRP A 666 3.80 5.96 33.73
CA TRP A 666 5.15 6.32 33.33
C TRP A 666 5.56 7.68 33.88
N GLU A 667 6.74 7.74 34.49
CA GLU A 667 7.35 8.96 35.00
C GLU A 667 8.30 9.56 33.96
N LYS A 668 8.25 10.88 33.79
CA LYS A 668 9.12 11.59 32.84
C LYS A 668 10.55 11.62 33.37
N ILE A 669 11.51 11.48 32.46
CA ILE A 669 12.92 11.73 32.73
C ILE A 669 13.22 13.18 32.35
N ILE A 670 14.01 13.91 33.16
CA ILE A 670 14.32 15.33 32.89
C ILE A 670 15.80 15.62 32.64
N GLY A 671 16.69 14.66 32.93
CA GLY A 671 18.14 14.81 32.81
C GLY A 671 18.80 13.62 32.14
N THR A 672 20.14 13.60 32.12
CA THR A 672 20.94 12.53 31.51
C THR A 672 21.21 11.34 32.44
N LYS A 673 20.82 11.48 33.72
CA LYS A 673 21.02 10.50 34.79
C LYS A 673 19.81 10.48 35.73
N ILE A 674 19.52 9.31 36.30
CA ILE A 674 18.58 9.14 37.40
C ILE A 674 19.36 8.58 38.58
N LYS A 675 19.58 9.40 39.61
CA LYS A 675 20.40 9.07 40.79
C LYS A 675 19.51 8.63 41.96
N ASN A 676 20.11 7.97 42.96
CA ASN A 676 19.46 7.60 44.22
C ASN A 676 18.21 6.71 44.05
N LEU A 677 18.27 5.78 43.09
CA LEU A 677 17.19 4.83 42.86
C LEU A 677 17.09 3.84 44.03
N LYS A 678 15.87 3.48 44.40
CA LYS A 678 15.58 2.44 45.39
C LYS A 678 15.66 1.07 44.73
N SER A 679 15.84 0.02 45.54
CA SER A 679 15.82 -1.36 45.05
C SER A 679 14.50 -1.69 44.32
N GLY A 680 14.63 -2.35 43.17
CA GLY A 680 13.53 -2.73 42.29
C GLY A 680 13.92 -2.82 40.82
N THR A 681 12.99 -3.36 40.02
CA THR A 681 13.15 -3.47 38.56
C THR A 681 12.45 -2.31 37.88
N TYR A 682 13.24 -1.49 37.20
CA TYR A 682 12.79 -0.32 36.45
C TYR A 682 12.60 -0.69 34.98
N GLU A 683 11.50 -0.25 34.39
CA GLU A 683 11.32 -0.24 32.94
C GLU A 683 11.59 1.16 32.42
N ILE A 684 12.40 1.26 31.37
CA ILE A 684 12.73 2.52 30.67
C ILE A 684 12.39 2.36 29.20
N ARG A 685 11.76 3.38 28.60
CA ARG A 685 11.49 3.40 27.16
C ARG A 685 11.54 4.82 26.60
N THR A 686 11.68 4.92 25.28
CA THR A 686 11.39 6.17 24.57
C THR A 686 9.88 6.35 24.53
N LYS A 687 9.38 7.53 24.95
CA LYS A 687 7.94 7.80 25.00
C LYS A 687 7.34 7.96 23.61
N ALA A 688 6.04 7.70 23.48
CA ALA A 688 5.32 7.95 22.23
C ALA A 688 5.36 9.45 21.88
N ASN A 689 5.46 9.78 20.58
CA ASN A 689 5.46 11.15 20.11
C ASN A 689 4.72 11.27 18.76
N ASP A 690 3.64 12.04 18.72
CA ASP A 690 2.78 12.29 17.55
C ASP A 690 2.42 11.04 16.73
N LYS A 691 3.24 10.67 15.75
CA LYS A 691 3.03 9.54 14.83
C LYS A 691 3.99 8.36 15.09
N GLN A 692 4.79 8.46 16.15
CA GLN A 692 5.76 7.45 16.56
C GLN A 692 5.30 6.77 17.84
N LEU A 693 5.05 5.46 17.77
CA LEU A 693 4.72 4.62 18.92
C LEU A 693 5.89 4.57 19.90
N ALA A 694 5.60 4.34 21.19
CA ALA A 694 6.64 4.17 22.19
C ALA A 694 7.56 2.98 21.85
N SER A 695 8.81 3.01 22.31
CA SER A 695 9.73 1.89 22.13
C SER A 695 9.33 0.72 23.01
N ASN A 696 9.92 -0.45 22.78
CA ASN A 696 9.79 -1.52 23.77
C ASN A 696 10.43 -1.08 25.09
N PRO A 697 9.86 -1.46 26.25
CA PRO A 697 10.48 -1.20 27.54
C PRO A 697 11.73 -2.05 27.72
N HIS A 698 12.80 -1.44 28.23
CA HIS A 698 14.03 -2.10 28.66
C HIS A 698 14.07 -2.15 30.18
N GLN A 699 14.39 -3.33 30.74
CA GLN A 699 14.42 -3.55 32.18
C GLN A 699 15.82 -3.37 32.76
N VAL A 700 15.91 -2.63 33.86
CA VAL A 700 17.14 -2.44 34.65
C VAL A 700 16.82 -2.73 36.11
N THR A 701 17.54 -3.67 36.72
CA THR A 701 17.37 -4.03 38.13
C THR A 701 18.38 -3.28 39.00
N ILE A 702 17.86 -2.59 40.00
CA ILE A 702 18.62 -1.95 41.09
C ILE A 702 18.52 -2.88 42.29
N ASN A 703 19.67 -3.33 42.79
CA ASN A 703 19.75 -4.26 43.93
C ASN A 703 19.77 -3.52 45.26
#